data_AF-T1HC70-F1
#
_entry.id   AF-T1HC70-F1
#
_cell.length_a   1.000
_cell.length_b   1.000
_cell.length_c   1.000
_cell.angle_alpha   90.00
_cell.angle_beta   90.00
_cell.angle_gamma   90.00
#
_symmetry.space_group_name_H-M   'P 1'
#
loop_
_entity.id
_entity.type
_entity.pdbx_description
1 polymer ?
#
loop_
_entity_poly.entity_id
_entity_poly.type
_entity_poly.pdbx_seq_one_letter_code
_entity_poly.pdbx_strand_id
1 'polypeptide(L)'
;MLLAKECLYLIKEEQEEIKRELDLSLAVRLLSEFGVNLLPIQIRNCEDRMKLIECVLEKKKNAYKNVPTLYKLACKLWICDGNSAKRYSIINIRLAEEAFQGELDLKSKLSFIQRLMKMYLEGTELIQSDVRLKNENLECGIDVIKKHQKKNNCEFLFESAGFLFNMLYSEKPAHDEALCSNLNQVLLEAAKSCIFDDPALGLSILLSMENLELCEKFFKSLSHNPLSYQIAMYFYGLAGYIQENKDFVNVSPNNVCEFTLQHSRSPYGDMLLKYSLQNDNFHQAQTASQLNCGINSKRFIADIDYRRDTIYGLAILSAIFDNISGCDFTKIIMYFTMMNAIDSDATNLCGLTPKQHIKLIKKVKATSPAINYIDLINHRHDLLSILQPALTNDNFNNVVRLVKNLPESVRGDFNPNILYRKKAVEEFFYTMREVASLKQCLKLVKGLFNKWLVKVDVSDIHWFIEQTVLSRDSALTLDYEYRKQILLALMTRACGRMDYSEIEAAVGDEAKLVAVMKTILLDDSLSKEDVLIAYKASGVTISLNTLISSLPESDNTNVDTILARKSQFSKHDFTVEVDSHNSESQKTELAEQSSNNVESYKKLWPNVFMDDSFDNNQRTLFERLLSETNNIEQIAALHAMLQNQPSLQDCSALHTLQVKLLHKLATVKGNDKFNMIAKLMDEASLNEKGLFKTESQNLNMEVAVDCIESVIKAELGGAIRIELCSALSEGGLTPSLGFLNLCRKHSTLPVFPMIRCRGGDFVYSAEEMEIMSEDIRIMKENGADGFVFGVLSDDKTLDREKCKLLLEVAQPKPCTLHRAFDETVDCAQALETAVELGFSRILTSGQKKDAAAGIDTINNLINKARERIIVMPGAGITVSNLEEILLQTNAQEFHGSGKVAVNCHGQPRNVTSSDNIKKMVAIYENVLGKRNV
;
A
#
# COMPACT_ATOMS: atom_id res chain seq x y z
N MET A 1 67.08 5.72 -51.29
CA MET A 1 66.91 5.35 -49.87
C MET A 1 67.68 4.09 -49.48
N LEU A 2 67.58 2.96 -50.20
CA LEU A 2 68.35 1.74 -49.86
C LEU A 2 69.87 1.95 -49.81
N LEU A 3 70.45 2.62 -50.81
CA LEU A 3 71.90 2.85 -50.87
C LEU A 3 72.41 3.70 -49.68
N ALA A 4 71.70 4.78 -49.34
CA ALA A 4 72.04 5.64 -48.20
C ALA A 4 71.92 4.91 -46.85
N LYS A 5 70.94 4.01 -46.72
CA LYS A 5 70.78 3.16 -45.52
C LYS A 5 71.96 2.21 -45.36
N GLU A 6 72.35 1.49 -46.42
CA GLU A 6 73.50 0.57 -46.39
C GLU A 6 74.81 1.32 -46.09
N CYS A 7 74.99 2.53 -46.63
CA CYS A 7 76.16 3.38 -46.32
C CYS A 7 76.23 3.80 -44.84
N LEU A 8 75.08 4.10 -44.20
CA LEU A 8 75.03 4.47 -42.78
C LEU A 8 75.30 3.27 -41.85
N TYR A 9 74.95 2.04 -42.25
CA TYR A 9 75.23 0.82 -41.48
C TYR A 9 76.71 0.40 -41.49
N LEU A 10 77.51 0.90 -42.43
CA LEU A 10 78.93 0.57 -42.55
C LEU A 10 79.84 1.37 -41.61
N ILE A 11 79.34 2.45 -40.99
CA ILE A 11 80.09 3.29 -40.06
C ILE A 11 79.96 2.70 -38.64
N LYS A 12 81.06 2.18 -38.09
CA LYS A 12 81.10 1.45 -36.79
C LYS A 12 81.33 2.33 -35.56
N GLU A 13 81.58 3.63 -35.75
CA GLU A 13 81.74 4.58 -34.64
C GLU A 13 80.34 5.11 -34.23
N GLU A 14 79.99 5.00 -32.94
CA GLU A 14 78.70 5.48 -32.40
C GLU A 14 78.62 7.02 -32.38
N GLN A 15 78.47 7.64 -33.53
CA GLN A 15 78.14 9.06 -33.62
C GLN A 15 76.62 9.27 -33.62
N GLU A 16 76.15 10.09 -32.67
CA GLU A 16 74.73 10.34 -32.42
C GLU A 16 74.01 10.91 -33.66
N GLU A 17 74.72 11.68 -34.49
CA GLU A 17 74.24 12.28 -35.73
C GLU A 17 73.86 11.23 -36.79
N ILE A 18 74.64 10.17 -36.91
CA ILE A 18 74.39 9.05 -37.85
C ILE A 18 73.17 8.26 -37.38
N LYS A 19 73.03 8.04 -36.07
CA LYS A 19 71.86 7.38 -35.46
C LYS A 19 70.59 8.19 -35.66
N ARG A 20 70.65 9.53 -35.53
CA ARG A 20 69.53 10.44 -35.79
C ARG A 20 69.05 10.36 -37.24
N GLU A 21 69.97 10.30 -38.20
CA GLU A 21 69.61 10.17 -39.63
C GLU A 21 69.04 8.79 -39.98
N LEU A 22 69.55 7.72 -39.37
CA LEU A 22 68.96 6.38 -39.50
C LEU A 22 67.53 6.33 -38.92
N ASP A 23 67.32 6.92 -37.74
CA ASP A 23 66.02 6.99 -37.09
C ASP A 23 65.03 7.86 -37.87
N LEU A 24 65.48 8.98 -38.46
CA LEU A 24 64.68 9.82 -39.37
C LEU A 24 64.16 9.01 -40.56
N SER A 25 64.99 8.16 -41.15
CA SER A 25 64.58 7.30 -42.27
C SER A 25 63.49 6.28 -41.87
N LEU A 26 63.54 5.78 -40.63
CA LEU A 26 62.52 4.89 -40.07
C LEU A 26 61.24 5.64 -39.72
N ALA A 27 61.35 6.88 -39.23
CA ALA A 27 60.20 7.74 -38.94
C ALA A 27 59.40 8.07 -40.21
N VAL A 28 60.06 8.37 -41.34
CA VAL A 28 59.40 8.60 -42.64
C VAL A 28 58.54 7.39 -43.04
N ARG A 29 59.09 6.18 -42.88
CA ARG A 29 58.35 4.95 -43.18
C ARG A 29 57.12 4.80 -42.28
N LEU A 30 57.28 5.00 -40.97
CA LEU A 30 56.17 4.90 -40.02
C LEU A 30 55.09 5.96 -40.28
N LEU A 31 55.45 7.20 -40.65
CA LEU A 31 54.49 8.24 -41.03
C LEU A 31 53.69 7.85 -42.29
N SER A 32 54.35 7.24 -43.28
CA SER A 32 53.69 6.78 -44.50
C SER A 32 52.66 5.67 -44.25
N GLU A 33 52.86 4.82 -43.23
CA GLU A 33 51.89 3.79 -42.82
C GLU A 33 50.57 4.39 -42.30
N PHE A 34 50.61 5.63 -41.80
CA PHE A 34 49.42 6.41 -41.41
C PHE A 34 48.94 7.36 -42.51
N GLY A 35 49.53 7.30 -43.71
CA GLY A 35 49.17 8.14 -44.86
C GLY A 35 49.76 9.56 -44.81
N VAL A 36 50.68 9.86 -43.89
CA VAL A 36 51.39 11.15 -43.83
C VAL A 36 52.68 11.03 -44.64
N ASN A 37 52.66 11.55 -45.86
CA ASN A 37 53.78 11.47 -46.80
C ASN A 37 54.59 12.77 -46.75
N LEU A 38 55.69 12.76 -46.01
CA LEU A 38 56.61 13.91 -45.87
C LEU A 38 58.02 13.51 -46.35
N LEU A 39 58.73 14.48 -46.93
CA LEU A 39 60.13 14.33 -47.29
C LEU A 39 61.01 14.41 -46.03
N PRO A 40 62.17 13.70 -45.97
CA PRO A 40 63.08 13.75 -44.82
C PRO A 40 63.47 15.17 -44.38
N ILE A 41 63.64 16.10 -45.33
CA ILE A 41 63.97 17.51 -45.04
C ILE A 41 62.84 18.27 -44.35
N GLN A 42 61.58 17.93 -44.64
CA GLN A 42 60.41 18.56 -44.01
C GLN A 42 60.29 18.13 -42.54
N ILE A 43 60.66 16.86 -42.25
CA ILE A 43 60.71 16.36 -40.87
C ILE A 43 61.91 16.98 -40.13
N ARG A 44 63.05 17.15 -40.80
CA ARG A 44 64.25 17.76 -40.20
C ARG A 44 64.03 19.23 -39.80
N ASN A 45 63.31 19.98 -40.63
CA ASN A 45 63.00 21.39 -40.40
C ASN A 45 61.79 21.62 -39.48
N CYS A 46 61.18 20.56 -38.96
CA CYS A 46 60.08 20.66 -38.01
C CYS A 46 60.63 20.96 -36.61
N GLU A 47 60.47 22.20 -36.15
CA GLU A 47 60.91 22.64 -34.82
C GLU A 47 60.23 21.86 -33.69
N ASP A 48 58.92 21.61 -33.82
CA ASP A 48 58.14 20.82 -32.88
C ASP A 48 57.69 19.50 -33.49
N ARG A 49 58.45 18.44 -33.19
CA ARG A 49 58.21 17.09 -33.71
C ARG A 49 56.93 16.44 -33.17
N MET A 50 56.29 16.98 -32.12
CA MET A 50 54.98 16.51 -31.65
C MET A 50 53.87 16.78 -32.68
N LYS A 51 53.94 17.89 -33.42
CA LYS A 51 52.96 18.24 -34.47
C LYS A 51 52.83 17.17 -35.55
N LEU A 52 53.90 16.41 -35.80
CA LEU A 52 53.87 15.31 -36.76
C LEU A 52 52.99 14.14 -36.28
N ILE A 53 52.87 13.94 -34.97
CA ILE A 53 51.95 12.96 -34.38
C ILE A 53 50.52 13.50 -34.41
N GLU A 54 50.32 14.79 -34.18
CA GLU A 54 49.01 15.43 -34.32
C GLU A 54 48.48 15.32 -35.75
N CYS A 55 49.32 15.60 -36.76
CA CYS A 55 48.97 15.40 -38.15
C CYS A 55 48.57 13.93 -38.47
N VAL A 56 49.15 12.95 -37.78
CA VAL A 56 48.74 11.54 -37.92
C VAL A 56 47.34 11.31 -37.35
N LEU A 57 47.05 11.88 -36.18
CA LEU A 57 45.73 11.78 -35.53
C LEU A 57 44.64 12.48 -36.34
N GLU A 58 44.92 13.69 -36.84
CA GLU A 58 44.01 14.45 -37.71
C GLU A 58 43.71 13.70 -39.03
N LYS A 59 44.75 13.14 -39.66
CA LYS A 59 44.62 12.48 -40.96
C LYS A 59 43.93 11.11 -40.85
N LYS A 60 44.09 10.42 -39.74
CA LYS A 60 43.48 9.12 -39.48
C LYS A 60 42.90 9.08 -38.08
N LYS A 61 41.60 9.39 -37.98
CA LYS A 61 40.84 9.44 -36.72
C LYS A 61 41.01 8.22 -35.79
N ASN A 62 41.28 7.02 -36.30
CA ASN A 62 41.48 5.82 -35.47
C ASN A 62 42.97 5.49 -35.18
N ALA A 63 43.91 6.36 -35.55
CA ALA A 63 45.34 6.12 -35.38
C ALA A 63 45.72 5.94 -33.90
N TYR A 64 45.04 6.63 -32.98
CA TYR A 64 45.27 6.50 -31.53
C TYR A 64 45.16 5.06 -31.01
N LYS A 65 44.41 4.17 -31.70
CA LYS A 65 44.30 2.75 -31.31
C LYS A 65 45.63 1.99 -31.43
N ASN A 66 46.55 2.45 -32.28
CA ASN A 66 47.84 1.80 -32.50
C ASN A 66 48.96 2.44 -31.67
N VAL A 67 48.78 2.41 -30.35
CA VAL A 67 49.72 3.00 -29.39
C VAL A 67 51.17 2.50 -29.55
N PRO A 68 51.45 1.20 -29.77
CA PRO A 68 52.82 0.72 -29.92
C PRO A 68 53.55 1.35 -31.13
N THR A 69 52.86 1.49 -32.26
CA THR A 69 53.44 2.08 -33.47
C THR A 69 53.62 3.59 -33.34
N LEU A 70 52.67 4.30 -32.71
CA LEU A 70 52.79 5.73 -32.44
C LEU A 70 53.91 6.04 -31.44
N TYR A 71 54.08 5.22 -30.41
CA TYR A 71 55.20 5.35 -29.48
C TYR A 71 56.54 5.06 -30.17
N LYS A 72 56.61 4.04 -31.02
CA LYS A 72 57.79 3.74 -31.84
C LYS A 72 58.13 4.90 -32.78
N LEU A 73 57.13 5.51 -33.40
CA LEU A 73 57.29 6.72 -34.21
C LEU A 73 57.84 7.88 -33.37
N ALA A 74 57.28 8.13 -32.18
CA ALA A 74 57.77 9.17 -31.28
C ALA A 74 59.24 8.95 -30.86
N CYS A 75 59.64 7.69 -30.69
CA CYS A 75 61.04 7.34 -30.41
C CYS A 75 61.96 7.67 -31.58
N LYS A 76 61.53 7.37 -32.81
CA LYS A 76 62.31 7.64 -34.03
C LYS A 76 62.31 9.10 -34.44
N LEU A 77 61.32 9.88 -33.98
CA LEU A 77 61.31 11.33 -34.05
C LEU A 77 62.11 11.99 -32.93
N TRP A 78 62.68 11.23 -31.97
CA TRP A 78 63.44 11.78 -30.85
C TRP A 78 62.67 12.83 -30.02
N ILE A 79 61.36 12.67 -29.88
CA ILE A 79 60.55 13.53 -29.01
C ILE A 79 61.09 13.42 -27.57
N CYS A 80 61.32 14.56 -26.91
CA CYS A 80 61.91 14.66 -25.57
C CYS A 80 63.35 14.12 -25.42
N ASP A 81 64.18 14.18 -26.47
CA ASP A 81 65.66 14.09 -26.43
C ASP A 81 66.26 13.05 -25.47
N GLY A 82 65.70 11.83 -25.46
CA GLY A 82 66.23 10.68 -24.70
C GLY A 82 65.48 10.33 -23.42
N ASN A 83 64.56 11.17 -22.93
CA ASN A 83 63.73 10.83 -21.78
C ASN A 83 62.54 9.93 -22.21
N SER A 84 62.76 8.62 -22.13
CA SER A 84 61.78 7.60 -22.52
C SER A 84 60.48 7.67 -21.72
N ALA A 85 60.55 8.03 -20.43
CA ALA A 85 59.42 8.19 -19.53
C ALA A 85 58.59 9.43 -19.89
N LYS A 86 59.22 10.60 -20.03
CA LYS A 86 58.53 11.85 -20.43
C LYS A 86 57.88 11.71 -21.81
N ARG A 87 58.56 11.03 -22.75
CA ARG A 87 58.00 10.67 -24.06
C ARG A 87 56.78 9.77 -23.93
N TYR A 88 56.85 8.72 -23.11
CA TYR A 88 55.72 7.81 -22.91
C TYR A 88 54.50 8.55 -22.36
N SER A 89 54.72 9.46 -21.40
CA SER A 89 53.63 10.20 -20.76
C SER A 89 52.95 11.20 -21.69
N ILE A 90 53.71 12.05 -22.38
CA ILE A 90 53.16 13.06 -23.29
C ILE A 90 52.39 12.40 -24.45
N ILE A 91 52.90 11.28 -24.98
CA ILE A 91 52.21 10.55 -26.04
C ILE A 91 50.88 9.98 -25.53
N ASN A 92 50.85 9.26 -24.42
CA ASN A 92 49.60 8.66 -23.92
C ASN A 92 48.54 9.71 -23.54
N ILE A 93 48.94 10.86 -22.97
CA ILE A 93 48.02 11.98 -22.71
C ILE A 93 47.40 12.48 -24.01
N ARG A 94 48.22 12.73 -25.04
CA ARG A 94 47.72 13.23 -26.33
C ARG A 94 46.80 12.23 -27.04
N LEU A 95 47.12 10.93 -26.97
CA LEU A 95 46.26 9.89 -27.54
C LEU A 95 44.95 9.75 -26.78
N ALA A 96 44.96 9.98 -25.46
CA ALA A 96 43.75 9.97 -24.66
C ALA A 96 42.86 11.18 -24.97
N GLU A 97 43.42 12.39 -25.08
CA GLU A 97 42.67 13.59 -25.50
C GLU A 97 41.89 13.36 -26.79
N GLU A 98 42.56 12.82 -27.83
CA GLU A 98 41.92 12.49 -29.10
C GLU A 98 40.86 11.39 -28.94
N ALA A 99 41.12 10.39 -28.11
CA ALA A 99 40.17 9.31 -27.82
C ALA A 99 38.90 9.80 -27.08
N PHE A 100 39.03 10.79 -26.19
CA PHE A 100 37.88 11.35 -25.46
C PHE A 100 37.06 12.35 -26.27
N GLN A 101 37.66 12.99 -27.28
CA GLN A 101 36.95 13.84 -28.24
C GLN A 101 36.18 13.04 -29.32
N GLY A 102 36.54 11.77 -29.55
CA GLY A 102 35.88 10.90 -30.52
C GLY A 102 34.70 10.08 -30.00
N GLU A 103 33.83 9.63 -30.92
CA GLU A 103 32.77 8.64 -30.66
C GLU A 103 33.40 7.22 -30.53
N LEU A 104 33.76 6.85 -29.30
CA LEU A 104 34.44 5.59 -28.99
C LEU A 104 33.61 4.67 -28.08
N ASP A 105 33.88 3.37 -28.16
CA ASP A 105 33.33 2.36 -27.25
C ASP A 105 33.94 2.48 -25.85
N LEU A 106 33.12 2.25 -24.82
CA LEU A 106 33.48 2.38 -23.40
C LEU A 106 34.77 1.61 -23.06
N LYS A 107 34.96 0.44 -23.67
CA LYS A 107 36.10 -0.46 -23.45
C LYS A 107 37.45 0.14 -23.87
N SER A 108 37.47 0.87 -24.98
CA SER A 108 38.68 1.54 -25.45
C SER A 108 39.01 2.77 -24.61
N LYS A 109 37.99 3.54 -24.21
CA LYS A 109 38.13 4.66 -23.25
C LYS A 109 38.69 4.17 -21.91
N LEU A 110 38.12 3.09 -21.38
CA LEU A 110 38.60 2.38 -20.18
C LEU A 110 40.07 1.98 -20.26
N SER A 111 40.53 1.44 -21.41
CA SER A 111 41.95 1.09 -21.58
C SER A 111 42.88 2.31 -21.53
N PHE A 112 42.44 3.48 -22.00
CA PHE A 112 43.20 4.72 -21.88
C PHE A 112 43.18 5.27 -20.45
N ILE A 113 42.03 5.24 -19.77
CA ILE A 113 41.90 5.60 -18.34
C ILE A 113 42.86 4.75 -17.51
N GLN A 114 42.88 3.44 -17.72
CA GLN A 114 43.78 2.52 -17.03
C GLN A 114 45.26 2.88 -17.26
N ARG A 115 45.64 3.25 -18.49
CA ARG A 115 47.02 3.67 -18.80
C ARG A 115 47.38 5.01 -18.16
N LEU A 116 46.46 5.97 -18.19
CA LEU A 116 46.65 7.29 -17.58
C LEU A 116 46.72 7.20 -16.05
N MET A 117 45.83 6.43 -15.42
CA MET A 117 45.88 6.15 -13.98
C MET A 117 47.17 5.43 -13.62
N LYS A 118 47.54 4.39 -14.38
CA LYS A 118 48.80 3.68 -14.22
C LYS A 118 50.00 4.64 -14.34
N MET A 119 50.03 5.54 -15.31
CA MET A 119 51.09 6.55 -15.44
C MET A 119 51.10 7.57 -14.30
N TYR A 120 49.94 7.99 -13.83
CA TYR A 120 49.80 8.91 -12.70
C TYR A 120 50.32 8.27 -11.40
N LEU A 121 50.19 6.95 -11.28
CA LEU A 121 50.70 6.15 -10.16
C LEU A 121 52.17 5.71 -10.34
N GLU A 122 52.62 5.41 -11.55
CA GLU A 122 53.97 4.95 -11.86
C GLU A 122 54.98 6.10 -12.05
N GLY A 123 54.50 7.34 -12.24
CA GLY A 123 55.33 8.53 -12.30
C GLY A 123 56.13 8.83 -11.01
N THR A 124 55.98 7.99 -9.99
CA THR A 124 56.57 8.13 -8.65
C THR A 124 57.78 7.21 -8.41
N GLU A 125 58.13 6.28 -9.31
CA GLU A 125 59.34 5.46 -9.19
C GLU A 125 60.14 5.40 -10.50
N LEU A 126 61.23 6.16 -10.55
CA LEU A 126 62.48 5.60 -11.05
C LEU A 126 62.68 4.24 -10.35
N ILE A 127 62.95 3.17 -11.11
CA ILE A 127 63.53 1.86 -10.73
C ILE A 127 62.63 0.66 -11.08
N GLN A 128 63.13 -0.13 -12.03
CA GLN A 128 62.75 -1.51 -12.27
C GLN A 128 63.15 -2.38 -11.06
N SER A 129 62.21 -3.07 -10.40
CA SER A 129 62.43 -4.47 -9.95
C SER A 129 61.21 -5.22 -9.38
N ASP A 130 60.10 -4.60 -8.98
CA ASP A 130 59.02 -5.36 -8.27
C ASP A 130 57.63 -5.39 -8.93
N VAL A 131 57.58 -5.35 -10.27
CA VAL A 131 56.32 -5.24 -11.03
C VAL A 131 55.51 -6.56 -11.14
N ARG A 132 56.01 -7.69 -10.63
CA ARG A 132 55.25 -8.96 -10.70
C ARG A 132 54.08 -9.04 -9.70
N LEU A 133 54.18 -8.43 -8.52
CA LEU A 133 53.09 -8.44 -7.51
C LEU A 133 52.05 -7.32 -7.73
N LYS A 134 52.41 -6.23 -8.42
CA LYS A 134 51.51 -5.08 -8.68
C LYS A 134 50.53 -5.32 -9.85
N ASN A 135 50.87 -6.16 -10.83
CA ASN A 135 49.98 -6.50 -11.96
C ASN A 135 48.84 -7.47 -11.57
N GLU A 136 49.09 -8.40 -10.64
CA GLU A 136 48.07 -9.37 -10.20
C GLU A 136 46.92 -8.70 -9.42
N ASN A 137 47.22 -7.68 -8.62
CA ASN A 137 46.20 -6.95 -7.84
C ASN A 137 45.34 -6.00 -8.70
N LEU A 138 45.91 -5.40 -9.75
CA LEU A 138 45.16 -4.55 -10.69
C LEU A 138 44.27 -5.39 -11.61
N GLU A 139 44.76 -6.54 -12.09
CA GLU A 139 43.95 -7.52 -12.82
C GLU A 139 42.84 -8.12 -11.94
N CYS A 140 43.11 -8.36 -10.64
CA CYS A 140 42.12 -8.84 -9.68
C CYS A 140 40.97 -7.84 -9.47
N GLY A 141 41.28 -6.55 -9.27
CA GLY A 141 40.24 -5.51 -9.14
C GLY A 141 39.39 -5.35 -10.41
N ILE A 142 40.00 -5.48 -11.58
CA ILE A 142 39.31 -5.43 -12.89
C ILE A 142 38.42 -6.67 -13.10
N ASP A 143 38.87 -7.86 -12.69
CA ASP A 143 38.09 -9.08 -12.80
C ASP A 143 36.94 -9.14 -11.79
N VAL A 144 37.10 -8.53 -10.60
CA VAL A 144 36.01 -8.29 -9.64
C VAL A 144 34.95 -7.39 -10.28
N ILE A 145 35.33 -6.24 -10.86
CA ILE A 145 34.39 -5.31 -11.54
C ILE A 145 33.64 -6.00 -12.69
N LYS A 146 34.34 -6.78 -13.54
CA LYS A 146 33.71 -7.55 -14.64
C LYS A 146 32.78 -8.66 -14.15
N LYS A 147 33.10 -9.30 -13.02
CA LYS A 147 32.31 -10.41 -12.45
C LYS A 147 31.04 -9.89 -11.76
N HIS A 148 31.06 -8.65 -11.27
CA HIS A 148 29.93 -8.03 -10.56
C HIS A 148 29.00 -7.17 -11.43
N GLN A 149 29.47 -6.65 -12.58
CA GLN A 149 28.59 -6.06 -13.62
C GLN A 149 27.52 -7.04 -14.14
N LYS A 150 27.74 -8.36 -14.00
CA LYS A 150 26.75 -9.39 -14.38
C LYS A 150 25.62 -9.60 -13.37
N LYS A 151 25.66 -8.97 -12.18
CA LYS A 151 24.75 -9.27 -11.07
C LYS A 151 23.75 -8.18 -10.67
N ASN A 152 23.72 -7.00 -11.33
CA ASN A 152 22.71 -5.95 -11.09
C ASN A 152 22.47 -5.57 -9.61
N ASN A 153 23.50 -5.64 -8.75
CA ASN A 153 23.42 -5.23 -7.35
C ASN A 153 24.22 -3.94 -7.13
N CYS A 154 23.51 -2.84 -6.86
CA CYS A 154 24.11 -1.52 -6.57
C CYS A 154 24.94 -1.51 -5.26
N GLU A 155 24.67 -2.39 -4.31
CA GLU A 155 25.39 -2.45 -3.02
C GLU A 155 26.87 -2.85 -3.16
N PHE A 156 27.28 -3.53 -4.23
CA PHE A 156 28.63 -4.09 -4.38
C PHE A 156 29.57 -3.32 -5.32
N LEU A 157 29.08 -2.28 -5.99
CA LEU A 157 29.90 -1.35 -6.77
C LEU A 157 30.76 -0.44 -5.87
N PHE A 158 30.36 -0.26 -4.61
CA PHE A 158 30.99 0.64 -3.64
C PHE A 158 32.22 0.04 -2.94
N GLU A 159 32.25 -1.28 -2.69
CA GLU A 159 33.46 -1.98 -2.19
C GLU A 159 34.61 -1.93 -3.20
N SER A 160 34.28 -1.98 -4.50
CA SER A 160 35.26 -1.95 -5.59
C SER A 160 35.97 -0.60 -5.71
N ALA A 161 35.26 0.51 -5.44
CA ALA A 161 35.83 1.86 -5.44
C ALA A 161 36.78 2.08 -4.25
N GLY A 162 36.44 1.59 -3.05
CA GLY A 162 37.32 1.61 -1.88
C GLY A 162 38.57 0.75 -2.05
N PHE A 163 38.45 -0.42 -2.70
CA PHE A 163 39.59 -1.29 -3.00
C PHE A 163 40.53 -0.70 -4.05
N LEU A 164 39.99 -0.08 -5.11
CA LEU A 164 40.77 0.67 -6.08
C LEU A 164 41.49 1.85 -5.40
N PHE A 165 40.81 2.58 -4.51
CA PHE A 165 41.40 3.74 -3.83
C PHE A 165 42.51 3.37 -2.84
N ASN A 166 42.36 2.32 -2.03
CA ASN A 166 43.43 1.85 -1.13
C ASN A 166 44.71 1.43 -1.88
N MET A 167 44.58 1.01 -3.14
CA MET A 167 45.71 0.79 -4.04
C MET A 167 46.35 2.09 -4.57
N LEU A 168 45.58 3.18 -4.65
CA LEU A 168 45.98 4.47 -5.22
C LEU A 168 46.56 5.46 -4.19
N TYR A 169 46.25 5.26 -2.91
CA TYR A 169 46.55 6.19 -1.81
C TYR A 169 47.94 5.99 -1.18
N SER A 170 48.60 4.86 -1.42
CA SER A 170 49.94 4.60 -0.89
C SER A 170 51.02 5.21 -1.80
N GLU A 171 51.45 6.42 -1.44
CA GLU A 171 52.67 7.14 -1.85
C GLU A 171 52.64 7.95 -3.16
N LYS A 172 52.73 9.29 -3.04
CA LYS A 172 53.02 10.22 -4.14
C LYS A 172 54.00 11.33 -3.73
N PRO A 173 55.08 11.57 -4.51
CA PRO A 173 55.77 12.86 -4.56
C PRO A 173 55.36 13.68 -5.80
N ALA A 174 55.52 15.00 -5.69
CA ALA A 174 55.10 16.01 -6.66
C ALA A 174 56.19 16.32 -7.70
N HIS A 175 55.92 16.20 -9.01
CA HIS A 175 56.77 16.79 -10.07
C HIS A 175 56.00 17.09 -11.40
N ASP A 176 56.36 18.23 -12.02
CA ASP A 176 55.91 18.80 -13.32
C ASP A 176 54.43 19.27 -13.41
N GLU A 177 54.16 20.52 -12.96
CA GLU A 177 52.82 21.15 -12.90
C GLU A 177 52.08 21.19 -14.24
N ALA A 178 52.78 21.42 -15.36
CA ALA A 178 52.17 21.51 -16.68
C ALA A 178 51.60 20.16 -17.16
N LEU A 179 52.31 19.07 -16.85
CA LEU A 179 51.86 17.72 -17.17
C LEU A 179 50.66 17.32 -16.29
N CYS A 180 50.69 17.69 -15.01
CA CYS A 180 49.59 17.46 -14.08
C CYS A 180 48.31 18.21 -14.50
N SER A 181 48.43 19.45 -15.00
CA SER A 181 47.29 20.23 -15.49
C SER A 181 46.59 19.57 -16.68
N ASN A 182 47.36 19.12 -17.68
CA ASN A 182 46.79 18.46 -18.87
C ASN A 182 46.14 17.11 -18.49
N LEU A 183 46.78 16.36 -17.59
CA LEU A 183 46.23 15.09 -17.11
C LEU A 183 44.92 15.27 -16.34
N ASN A 184 44.82 16.27 -15.45
CA ASN A 184 43.61 16.59 -14.72
C ASN A 184 42.44 16.92 -15.65
N GLN A 185 42.69 17.63 -16.74
CA GLN A 185 41.66 17.96 -17.73
C GLN A 185 41.14 16.70 -18.44
N VAL A 186 42.03 15.79 -18.82
CA VAL A 186 41.65 14.51 -19.46
C VAL A 186 40.88 13.61 -18.49
N LEU A 187 41.29 13.55 -17.22
CA LEU A 187 40.58 12.79 -16.18
C LEU A 187 39.18 13.37 -15.90
N LEU A 188 39.03 14.70 -15.95
CA LEU A 188 37.74 15.36 -15.77
C LEU A 188 36.75 15.02 -16.91
N GLU A 189 37.22 15.04 -18.16
CA GLU A 189 36.41 14.63 -19.31
C GLU A 189 36.11 13.12 -19.29
N ALA A 190 37.07 12.30 -18.84
CA ALA A 190 36.85 10.88 -18.63
C ALA A 190 35.76 10.63 -17.58
N ALA A 191 35.82 11.29 -16.43
CA ALA A 191 34.80 11.22 -15.39
C ALA A 191 33.43 11.65 -15.93
N LYS A 192 33.34 12.74 -16.70
CA LYS A 192 32.06 13.20 -17.29
C LYS A 192 31.46 12.15 -18.21
N SER A 193 32.31 11.48 -18.98
CA SER A 193 31.88 10.47 -19.95
C SER A 193 31.42 9.14 -19.34
N CYS A 194 31.73 8.87 -18.06
CA CYS A 194 31.39 7.59 -17.43
C CYS A 194 30.59 7.70 -16.12
N ILE A 195 30.49 8.86 -15.46
CA ILE A 195 29.86 8.98 -14.12
C ILE A 195 28.40 8.50 -14.06
N PHE A 196 27.65 8.59 -15.17
CA PHE A 196 26.25 8.14 -15.23
C PHE A 196 26.12 6.69 -15.72
N ASP A 197 27.09 6.16 -16.47
CA ASP A 197 27.10 4.80 -16.99
C ASP A 197 27.76 3.80 -16.01
N ASP A 198 28.82 4.26 -15.34
CA ASP A 198 29.58 3.55 -14.31
C ASP A 198 30.00 4.55 -13.21
N PRO A 199 29.12 4.84 -12.23
CA PRO A 199 29.39 5.79 -11.16
C PRO A 199 30.60 5.41 -10.31
N ALA A 200 30.88 4.12 -10.14
CA ALA A 200 32.04 3.66 -9.36
C ALA A 200 33.35 4.06 -10.04
N LEU A 201 33.44 3.85 -11.36
CA LEU A 201 34.59 4.29 -12.14
C LEU A 201 34.70 5.82 -12.13
N GLY A 202 33.60 6.54 -12.40
CA GLY A 202 33.61 8.00 -12.43
C GLY A 202 34.03 8.62 -11.08
N LEU A 203 33.52 8.09 -9.97
CA LEU A 203 33.89 8.53 -8.62
C LEU A 203 35.35 8.21 -8.30
N SER A 204 35.86 7.03 -8.71
CA SER A 204 37.27 6.67 -8.51
C SER A 204 38.23 7.63 -9.24
N ILE A 205 37.86 8.06 -10.45
CA ILE A 205 38.62 9.05 -11.21
C ILE A 205 38.63 10.39 -10.47
N LEU A 206 37.46 10.86 -10.02
CA LEU A 206 37.36 12.14 -9.28
C LEU A 206 38.13 12.10 -7.96
N LEU A 207 38.08 10.99 -7.22
CA LEU A 207 38.82 10.83 -5.97
C LEU A 207 40.34 10.84 -6.20
N SER A 208 40.80 10.29 -7.32
CA SER A 208 42.23 10.27 -7.67
C SER A 208 42.85 11.65 -7.92
N MET A 209 42.04 12.66 -8.26
CA MET A 209 42.51 14.01 -8.62
C MET A 209 42.83 14.89 -7.40
N GLU A 210 42.26 14.59 -6.22
CA GLU A 210 42.44 15.34 -4.95
C GLU A 210 42.33 16.88 -5.06
N ASN A 211 41.65 17.40 -6.09
CA ASN A 211 41.48 18.83 -6.33
C ASN A 211 40.01 19.24 -6.18
N LEU A 212 39.68 19.77 -4.99
CA LEU A 212 38.32 20.17 -4.62
C LEU A 212 37.71 21.17 -5.62
N GLU A 213 38.50 22.11 -6.14
CA GLU A 213 38.01 23.14 -7.06
C GLU A 213 37.62 22.54 -8.43
N LEU A 214 38.41 21.61 -8.95
CA LEU A 214 38.11 20.90 -10.19
C LEU A 214 36.91 19.97 -10.03
N CYS A 215 36.82 19.26 -8.90
CA CYS A 215 35.65 18.45 -8.57
C CYS A 215 34.39 19.31 -8.44
N GLU A 216 34.46 20.49 -7.84
CA GLU A 216 33.32 21.41 -7.78
C GLU A 216 32.92 21.90 -9.18
N LYS A 217 33.88 22.30 -10.02
CA LYS A 217 33.62 22.68 -11.43
C LYS A 217 32.96 21.54 -12.19
N PHE A 218 33.36 20.30 -11.95
CA PHE A 218 32.72 19.11 -12.50
C PHE A 218 31.26 19.01 -12.08
N PHE A 219 30.94 19.00 -10.78
CA PHE A 219 29.56 18.84 -10.31
C PHE A 219 28.66 20.03 -10.68
N LYS A 220 29.21 21.25 -10.80
CA LYS A 220 28.49 22.42 -11.35
C LYS A 220 28.18 22.29 -12.83
N SER A 221 28.95 21.52 -13.59
CA SER A 221 28.72 21.30 -15.03
C SER A 221 27.66 20.24 -15.33
N LEU A 222 27.29 19.43 -14.33
CA LEU A 222 26.22 18.42 -14.46
C LEU A 222 24.84 19.07 -14.51
N SER A 223 23.86 18.34 -15.02
CA SER A 223 22.47 18.79 -15.03
C SER A 223 21.91 18.85 -13.60
N HIS A 224 21.21 19.94 -13.26
CA HIS A 224 20.62 20.17 -11.94
C HIS A 224 19.40 19.26 -11.69
N ASN A 225 19.66 18.04 -11.22
CA ASN A 225 18.65 17.03 -10.91
C ASN A 225 19.05 16.24 -9.65
N PRO A 226 18.12 15.48 -9.03
CA PRO A 226 18.38 14.75 -7.78
C PRO A 226 19.55 13.77 -7.89
N LEU A 227 19.68 13.05 -9.01
CA LEU A 227 20.75 12.08 -9.21
C LEU A 227 22.12 12.76 -9.21
N SER A 228 22.27 13.90 -9.88
CA SER A 228 23.52 14.67 -9.88
C SER A 228 23.89 15.17 -8.48
N TYR A 229 22.90 15.61 -7.69
CA TYR A 229 23.12 16.05 -6.31
C TYR A 229 23.48 14.89 -5.39
N GLN A 230 22.83 13.74 -5.52
CA GLN A 230 23.12 12.53 -4.76
C GLN A 230 24.51 11.97 -5.06
N ILE A 231 24.94 11.97 -6.33
CA ILE A 231 26.30 11.57 -6.71
C ILE A 231 27.33 12.54 -6.11
N ALA A 232 27.05 13.85 -6.12
CA ALA A 232 27.92 14.85 -5.49
C ALA A 232 27.99 14.66 -3.96
N MET A 233 26.85 14.47 -3.29
CA MET A 233 26.79 14.17 -1.86
C MET A 233 27.62 12.93 -1.54
N TYR A 234 27.43 11.84 -2.28
CA TYR A 234 28.17 10.62 -2.04
C TYR A 234 29.68 10.79 -2.29
N PHE A 235 30.09 11.52 -3.33
CA PHE A 235 31.49 11.85 -3.56
C PHE A 235 32.11 12.59 -2.37
N TYR A 236 31.47 13.66 -1.90
CA TYR A 236 31.99 14.48 -0.81
C TYR A 236 31.97 13.75 0.54
N GLY A 237 30.94 12.95 0.79
CA GLY A 237 30.89 12.05 1.94
C GLY A 237 31.99 11.00 1.88
N LEU A 238 32.21 10.38 0.73
CA LEU A 238 33.27 9.39 0.56
C LEU A 238 34.66 10.02 0.73
N ALA A 239 34.92 11.17 0.10
CA ALA A 239 36.19 11.89 0.23
C ALA A 239 36.48 12.30 1.69
N GLY A 240 35.47 12.79 2.42
CA GLY A 240 35.62 13.17 3.83
C GLY A 240 35.81 11.97 4.75
N TYR A 241 35.07 10.87 4.52
CA TYR A 241 35.21 9.63 5.27
C TYR A 241 36.63 9.04 5.13
N ILE A 242 37.15 9.05 3.91
CA ILE A 242 38.49 8.56 3.55
C ILE A 242 39.59 9.32 4.28
N GLN A 243 39.43 10.64 4.41
CA GLN A 243 40.44 11.47 5.05
C GLN A 243 40.65 11.08 6.52
N GLU A 244 39.61 10.57 7.18
CA GLU A 244 39.59 10.25 8.61
C GLU A 244 39.73 8.75 8.91
N ASN A 245 39.35 7.85 7.98
CA ASN A 245 39.41 6.39 8.16
C ASN A 245 40.23 5.67 7.08
N LYS A 246 41.13 4.76 7.51
CA LYS A 246 41.99 3.95 6.63
C LYS A 246 41.39 2.59 6.22
N ASP A 247 40.34 2.14 6.90
CA ASP A 247 39.71 0.84 6.70
C ASP A 247 38.33 0.99 6.03
N PHE A 248 38.08 0.18 4.99
CA PHE A 248 37.01 0.38 4.01
C PHE A 248 35.95 -0.72 3.97
N VAL A 249 35.76 -1.46 5.07
CA VAL A 249 34.91 -2.66 5.04
C VAL A 249 33.53 -2.37 5.65
N ASN A 250 32.46 -2.55 4.85
CA ASN A 250 31.05 -2.62 5.26
C ASN A 250 30.38 -1.34 5.80
N VAL A 251 30.55 -0.18 5.16
CA VAL A 251 29.82 1.05 5.54
C VAL A 251 28.85 1.47 4.44
N SER A 252 27.58 1.68 4.80
CA SER A 252 26.55 2.11 3.84
C SER A 252 26.79 3.57 3.39
N PRO A 253 26.32 3.97 2.19
CA PRO A 253 26.46 5.35 1.70
C PRO A 253 25.91 6.41 2.66
N ASN A 254 24.81 6.11 3.34
CA ASN A 254 24.22 7.02 4.33
C ASN A 254 25.14 7.16 5.54
N ASN A 255 25.71 6.06 6.04
CA ASN A 255 26.63 6.07 7.16
C ASN A 255 27.94 6.80 6.81
N VAL A 256 28.40 6.72 5.55
CA VAL A 256 29.57 7.48 5.05
C VAL A 256 29.30 8.99 5.07
N CYS A 257 28.13 9.40 4.59
CA CYS A 257 27.71 10.81 4.62
C CYS A 257 27.52 11.30 6.06
N GLU A 258 26.81 10.56 6.91
CA GLU A 258 26.58 10.89 8.31
C GLU A 258 27.89 10.98 9.10
N PHE A 259 28.80 10.02 8.91
CA PHE A 259 30.11 10.04 9.53
C PHE A 259 30.87 11.32 9.17
N THR A 260 30.88 11.69 7.89
CA THR A 260 31.57 12.90 7.40
C THR A 260 30.95 14.18 7.97
N LEU A 261 29.63 14.23 8.11
CA LEU A 261 28.91 15.34 8.73
C LEU A 261 29.19 15.45 10.24
N GLN A 262 29.36 14.32 10.93
CA GLN A 262 29.59 14.26 12.37
C GLN A 262 31.06 14.51 12.76
N HIS A 263 32.01 14.07 11.93
CA HIS A 263 33.43 13.99 12.30
C HIS A 263 34.35 14.94 11.53
N SER A 264 33.94 15.45 10.36
CA SER A 264 34.84 16.27 9.56
C SER A 264 34.65 17.77 9.84
N ARG A 265 35.73 18.43 10.27
CA ARG A 265 35.97 19.87 10.01
C ARG A 265 36.65 20.05 8.64
N SER A 266 36.34 19.19 7.66
CA SER A 266 37.00 19.19 6.36
C SER A 266 36.20 19.99 5.33
N PRO A 267 36.85 20.55 4.29
CA PRO A 267 36.18 21.22 3.18
C PRO A 267 35.14 20.35 2.45
N TYR A 268 35.25 19.02 2.58
CA TYR A 268 34.31 18.07 1.99
C TYR A 268 32.97 18.02 2.75
N GLY A 269 32.97 18.21 4.07
CA GLY A 269 31.74 18.31 4.87
C GLY A 269 30.86 19.50 4.49
N ASP A 270 31.48 20.68 4.26
CA ASP A 270 30.77 21.88 3.81
C ASP A 270 30.13 21.68 2.43
N MET A 271 30.85 21.01 1.53
CA MET A 271 30.36 20.68 0.19
C MET A 271 29.24 19.63 0.23
N LEU A 272 29.33 18.65 1.11
CA LEU A 272 28.26 17.67 1.36
C LEU A 272 26.98 18.37 1.84
N LEU A 273 27.08 19.26 2.83
CA LEU A 273 25.94 20.06 3.32
C LEU A 273 25.33 20.92 2.21
N LYS A 274 26.17 21.58 1.40
CA LYS A 274 25.73 22.39 0.25
C LYS A 274 24.89 21.57 -0.73
N TYR A 275 25.35 20.39 -1.12
CA TYR A 275 24.64 19.54 -2.08
C TYR A 275 23.42 18.84 -1.47
N SER A 276 23.45 18.51 -0.17
CA SER A 276 22.27 18.06 0.57
C SER A 276 21.17 19.12 0.54
N LEU A 277 21.51 20.36 0.87
CA LEU A 277 20.56 21.48 0.85
C LEU A 277 20.00 21.72 -0.56
N GLN A 278 20.82 21.59 -1.61
CA GLN A 278 20.35 21.71 -2.99
C GLN A 278 19.39 20.58 -3.38
N ASN A 279 19.64 19.36 -2.92
CA ASN A 279 18.74 18.22 -3.13
C ASN A 279 17.40 18.44 -2.42
N ASP A 280 17.42 18.90 -1.18
CA ASP A 280 16.21 19.20 -0.41
C ASP A 280 15.40 20.33 -1.05
N ASN A 281 16.07 21.40 -1.49
CA ASN A 281 15.43 22.51 -2.20
C ASN A 281 14.77 22.06 -3.50
N PHE A 282 15.37 21.11 -4.22
CA PHE A 282 14.80 20.54 -5.43
C PHE A 282 13.53 19.73 -5.11
N HIS A 283 13.57 18.87 -4.08
CA HIS A 283 12.40 18.11 -3.65
C HIS A 283 11.26 19.02 -3.19
N GLN A 284 11.56 20.04 -2.39
CA GLN A 284 10.57 21.03 -1.96
C GLN A 284 9.95 21.78 -3.15
N ALA A 285 10.75 22.16 -4.15
CA ALA A 285 10.23 22.78 -5.36
C ALA A 285 9.29 21.85 -6.15
N GLN A 286 9.60 20.55 -6.20
CA GLN A 286 8.77 19.54 -6.85
C GLN A 286 7.43 19.34 -6.11
N THR A 287 7.48 19.20 -4.79
CA THR A 287 6.28 19.14 -3.94
C THR A 287 5.43 20.40 -4.09
N ALA A 288 6.04 21.57 -4.05
CA ALA A 288 5.33 22.83 -4.19
C ALA A 288 4.72 23.00 -5.60
N SER A 289 5.39 22.49 -6.64
CA SER A 289 4.84 22.49 -8.01
C SER A 289 3.64 21.55 -8.16
N GLN A 290 3.58 20.45 -7.40
CA GLN A 290 2.41 19.54 -7.38
C GLN A 290 1.16 20.20 -6.78
N LEU A 291 1.31 21.26 -5.99
CA LEU A 291 0.20 22.01 -5.41
C LEU A 291 -0.49 22.97 -6.41
N ASN A 292 -0.06 22.99 -7.68
CA ASN A 292 -0.67 23.80 -8.77
C ASN A 292 -0.83 25.30 -8.45
N CYS A 293 0.07 25.87 -7.65
CA CYS A 293 -0.01 27.25 -7.17
C CYS A 293 0.85 28.25 -7.98
N GLY A 294 1.25 27.89 -9.21
CA GLY A 294 1.96 28.81 -10.12
C GLY A 294 3.40 29.17 -9.70
N ILE A 295 4.05 28.31 -8.91
CA ILE A 295 5.41 28.56 -8.39
C ILE A 295 6.44 28.45 -9.51
N ASN A 296 7.38 29.41 -9.54
CA ASN A 296 8.56 29.30 -10.39
C ASN A 296 9.59 28.37 -9.74
N SER A 297 9.61 27.10 -10.13
CA SER A 297 10.46 26.06 -9.52
C SER A 297 11.95 26.38 -9.60
N LYS A 298 12.41 27.02 -10.69
CA LYS A 298 13.82 27.43 -10.83
C LYS A 298 14.21 28.52 -9.84
N ARG A 299 13.34 29.52 -9.68
CA ARG A 299 13.54 30.59 -8.68
C ARG A 299 13.42 30.03 -7.26
N PHE A 300 12.48 29.12 -7.02
CA PHE A 300 12.28 28.48 -5.72
C PHE A 300 13.51 27.70 -5.24
N ILE A 301 14.29 27.10 -6.16
CA ILE A 301 15.53 26.40 -5.79
C ILE A 301 16.65 27.40 -5.45
N ALA A 302 16.76 28.50 -6.22
CA ALA A 302 17.89 29.42 -6.16
C ALA A 302 17.75 30.59 -5.18
N ASP A 303 16.52 31.07 -4.94
CA ASP A 303 16.21 32.28 -4.17
C ASP A 303 15.58 31.90 -2.83
N ILE A 304 16.36 32.06 -1.75
CA ILE A 304 15.95 31.70 -0.38
C ILE A 304 14.74 32.53 0.08
N ASP A 305 14.73 33.83 -0.21
CA ASP A 305 13.65 34.71 0.22
C ASP A 305 12.36 34.37 -0.52
N TYR A 306 12.43 34.19 -1.85
CA TYR A 306 11.27 33.76 -2.63
C TYR A 306 10.72 32.40 -2.16
N ARG A 307 11.59 31.43 -1.88
CA ARG A 307 11.18 30.12 -1.34
C ARG A 307 10.48 30.26 0.01
N ARG A 308 11.11 30.98 0.94
CA ARG A 308 10.56 31.21 2.28
C ARG A 308 9.20 31.89 2.21
N ASP A 309 9.08 32.96 1.44
CA ASP A 309 7.86 33.74 1.32
C ASP A 309 6.75 32.94 0.61
N THR A 310 7.11 32.08 -0.35
CA THR A 310 6.18 31.14 -0.99
C THR A 310 5.67 30.10 0.00
N ILE A 311 6.56 29.49 0.79
CA ILE A 311 6.19 28.51 1.83
C ILE A 311 5.29 29.16 2.88
N TYR A 312 5.65 30.35 3.38
CA TYR A 312 4.81 31.08 4.33
C TYR A 312 3.48 31.50 3.72
N GLY A 313 3.46 31.95 2.46
CA GLY A 313 2.22 32.28 1.76
C GLY A 313 1.28 31.08 1.68
N LEU A 314 1.79 29.90 1.29
CA LEU A 314 1.01 28.66 1.24
C LEU A 314 0.54 28.19 2.62
N ALA A 315 1.40 28.29 3.63
CA ALA A 315 1.07 27.94 5.02
C ALA A 315 -0.01 28.86 5.60
N ILE A 316 0.09 30.17 5.33
CA ILE A 316 -0.90 31.16 5.77
C ILE A 316 -2.24 30.94 5.07
N LEU A 317 -2.24 30.66 3.75
CA LEU A 317 -3.46 30.42 2.99
C LEU A 317 -4.21 29.17 3.45
N SER A 318 -3.49 28.08 3.73
CA SER A 318 -4.08 26.86 4.29
C SER A 318 -4.59 27.08 5.71
N ALA A 319 -3.80 27.71 6.59
CA ALA A 319 -4.18 27.96 7.96
C ALA A 319 -5.36 28.94 8.12
N ILE A 320 -5.51 29.94 7.25
CA ILE A 320 -6.61 30.90 7.34
C ILE A 320 -7.94 30.25 6.95
N PHE A 321 -7.97 29.45 5.89
CA PHE A 321 -9.23 28.90 5.38
C PHE A 321 -9.87 27.91 6.36
N ASP A 322 -9.07 27.04 6.98
CA ASP A 322 -9.54 26.01 7.92
C ASP A 322 -10.05 26.61 9.25
N ASN A 323 -9.60 27.82 9.59
CA ASN A 323 -10.00 28.52 10.82
C ASN A 323 -11.20 29.47 10.65
N ILE A 324 -11.72 29.64 9.43
CA ILE A 324 -12.92 30.44 9.20
C ILE A 324 -14.16 29.58 9.48
N SER A 325 -15.06 30.05 10.35
CA SER A 325 -16.37 29.41 10.51
C SER A 325 -17.12 29.41 9.17
N GLY A 326 -17.63 28.26 8.76
CA GLY A 326 -18.33 28.10 7.49
C GLY A 326 -19.66 28.85 7.37
N CYS A 327 -20.16 29.43 8.45
CA CYS A 327 -21.32 30.33 8.47
C CYS A 327 -20.93 31.83 8.49
N ASP A 328 -19.65 32.15 8.68
CA ASP A 328 -19.14 33.54 8.65
C ASP A 328 -18.86 33.97 7.19
N PHE A 329 -19.95 34.18 6.45
CA PHE A 329 -19.87 34.56 5.03
C PHE A 329 -19.05 35.83 4.79
N THR A 330 -18.91 36.72 5.78
CA THR A 330 -18.12 37.94 5.64
C THR A 330 -16.63 37.61 5.53
N LYS A 331 -16.11 36.79 6.45
CA LYS A 331 -14.71 36.35 6.41
C LYS A 331 -14.40 35.48 5.19
N ILE A 332 -15.33 34.60 4.82
CA ILE A 332 -15.16 33.76 3.62
C ILE A 332 -15.14 34.62 2.35
N ILE A 333 -16.01 35.63 2.25
CA ILE A 333 -15.96 36.57 1.13
C ILE A 333 -14.63 37.34 1.13
N MET A 334 -14.13 37.80 2.28
CA MET A 334 -12.82 38.47 2.37
C MET A 334 -11.69 37.56 1.88
N TYR A 335 -11.68 36.29 2.29
CA TYR A 335 -10.70 35.30 1.85
C TYR A 335 -10.71 35.14 0.32
N PHE A 336 -11.86 34.87 -0.29
CA PHE A 336 -11.94 34.75 -1.75
C PHE A 336 -11.74 36.08 -2.49
N THR A 337 -11.99 37.22 -1.84
CA THR A 337 -11.64 38.53 -2.41
C THR A 337 -10.13 38.70 -2.48
N MET A 338 -9.41 38.30 -1.44
CA MET A 338 -7.95 38.29 -1.41
C MET A 338 -7.37 37.31 -2.44
N MET A 339 -7.89 36.07 -2.48
CA MET A 339 -7.49 35.08 -3.48
C MET A 339 -7.69 35.59 -4.90
N ASN A 340 -8.82 36.24 -5.19
CA ASN A 340 -9.07 36.84 -6.50
C ASN A 340 -8.07 37.93 -6.88
N ALA A 341 -7.49 38.64 -5.90
CA ALA A 341 -6.48 39.66 -6.14
C ALA A 341 -5.07 39.06 -6.40
N ILE A 342 -4.80 37.87 -5.84
CA ILE A 342 -3.55 37.13 -6.02
C ILE A 342 -3.58 36.38 -7.36
N ASP A 343 -4.62 35.58 -7.58
CA ASP A 343 -4.85 34.78 -8.78
C ASP A 343 -6.35 34.67 -9.05
N SER A 344 -6.83 35.35 -10.10
CA SER A 344 -8.24 35.36 -10.46
C SER A 344 -8.74 34.05 -11.09
N ASP A 345 -7.82 33.21 -11.58
CA ASP A 345 -8.12 32.00 -12.35
C ASP A 345 -7.87 30.71 -11.54
N ALA A 346 -7.40 30.83 -10.30
CA ALA A 346 -7.21 29.70 -9.38
C ALA A 346 -8.50 28.88 -9.18
N THR A 347 -8.46 27.57 -9.42
CA THR A 347 -9.64 26.67 -9.32
C THR A 347 -9.47 25.56 -8.27
N ASN A 348 -8.53 25.75 -7.34
CA ASN A 348 -8.04 24.72 -6.42
C ASN A 348 -9.12 24.16 -5.45
N LEU A 349 -10.20 24.91 -5.20
CA LEU A 349 -11.32 24.49 -4.35
C LEU A 349 -12.53 24.16 -5.23
N CYS A 350 -12.88 22.87 -5.32
CA CYS A 350 -14.04 22.36 -6.08
C CYS A 350 -14.16 22.85 -7.54
N GLY A 351 -13.04 23.19 -8.19
CA GLY A 351 -13.03 23.63 -9.59
C GLY A 351 -13.65 25.01 -9.86
N LEU A 352 -13.89 25.82 -8.81
CA LEU A 352 -14.49 27.14 -8.93
C LEU A 352 -13.44 28.26 -8.79
N THR A 353 -13.59 29.32 -9.58
CA THR A 353 -12.75 30.52 -9.42
C THR A 353 -13.15 31.33 -8.18
N PRO A 354 -12.28 32.19 -7.63
CA PRO A 354 -12.60 32.98 -6.45
C PRO A 354 -13.85 33.88 -6.67
N LYS A 355 -14.04 34.40 -7.89
CA LYS A 355 -15.27 35.16 -8.26
C LYS A 355 -16.52 34.27 -8.23
N GLN A 356 -16.41 33.02 -8.65
CA GLN A 356 -17.52 32.07 -8.63
C GLN A 356 -17.88 31.67 -7.18
N HIS A 357 -16.88 31.45 -6.32
CA HIS A 357 -17.09 31.27 -4.88
C HIS A 357 -17.85 32.43 -4.26
N ILE A 358 -17.42 33.68 -4.48
CA ILE A 358 -18.11 34.88 -3.95
C ILE A 358 -19.57 34.95 -4.42
N LYS A 359 -19.84 34.66 -5.70
CA LYS A 359 -21.22 34.64 -6.25
C LYS A 359 -22.06 33.55 -5.58
N LEU A 360 -21.49 32.36 -5.37
CA LEU A 360 -22.19 31.25 -4.75
C LEU A 360 -22.48 31.53 -3.27
N ILE A 361 -21.51 32.05 -2.52
CA ILE A 361 -21.66 32.43 -1.11
C ILE A 361 -22.81 33.43 -0.94
N LYS A 362 -22.91 34.44 -1.82
CA LYS A 362 -24.03 35.40 -1.79
C LYS A 362 -25.39 34.72 -2.00
N LYS A 363 -25.48 33.71 -2.86
CA LYS A 363 -26.71 32.93 -3.08
C LYS A 363 -27.05 32.04 -1.87
N VAL A 364 -26.05 31.39 -1.28
CA VAL A 364 -26.20 30.56 -0.08
C VAL A 364 -26.69 31.43 1.10
N LYS A 365 -26.00 32.54 1.36
CA LYS A 365 -26.38 33.53 2.39
C LYS A 365 -27.81 34.06 2.21
N ALA A 366 -28.22 34.32 0.97
CA ALA A 366 -29.59 34.77 0.68
C ALA A 366 -30.65 33.67 0.86
N THR A 367 -30.26 32.39 0.78
CA THR A 367 -31.17 31.26 0.95
C THR A 367 -31.39 30.93 2.42
N SER A 368 -30.31 30.84 3.20
CA SER A 368 -30.37 30.67 4.65
C SER A 368 -29.00 30.94 5.27
N PRO A 369 -28.91 31.68 6.39
CA PRO A 369 -27.66 31.88 7.10
C PRO A 369 -27.16 30.62 7.83
N ALA A 370 -28.01 29.59 7.96
CA ALA A 370 -27.68 28.35 8.65
C ALA A 370 -26.90 27.34 7.77
N ILE A 371 -26.77 27.59 6.46
CA ILE A 371 -26.03 26.70 5.56
C ILE A 371 -24.54 26.97 5.72
N ASN A 372 -23.80 25.99 6.22
CA ASN A 372 -22.34 26.05 6.27
C ASN A 372 -21.76 25.94 4.85
N TYR A 373 -21.12 27.01 4.39
CA TYR A 373 -20.56 27.08 3.04
C TYR A 373 -19.31 26.20 2.86
N ILE A 374 -18.47 26.09 3.89
CA ILE A 374 -17.24 25.28 3.84
C ILE A 374 -17.61 23.80 3.76
N ASP A 375 -18.59 23.36 4.55
CA ASP A 375 -19.10 22.00 4.47
C ASP A 375 -19.75 21.73 3.11
N LEU A 376 -20.49 22.71 2.57
CA LEU A 376 -21.13 22.59 1.25
C LEU A 376 -20.12 22.29 0.12
N ILE A 377 -18.91 22.85 0.19
CA ILE A 377 -17.86 22.65 -0.84
C ILE A 377 -16.93 21.46 -0.53
N ASN A 378 -16.74 21.10 0.74
CA ASN A 378 -15.84 20.02 1.15
C ASN A 378 -16.55 18.65 1.20
N HIS A 379 -17.83 18.61 1.58
CA HIS A 379 -18.58 17.38 1.86
C HIS A 379 -19.68 17.10 0.83
N ARG A 380 -19.33 17.11 -0.47
CA ARG A 380 -20.26 16.93 -1.61
C ARG A 380 -21.11 15.63 -1.57
N HIS A 381 -20.68 14.62 -0.83
CA HIS A 381 -21.37 13.32 -0.74
C HIS A 381 -22.47 13.28 0.32
N ASP A 382 -22.55 14.29 1.22
CA ASP A 382 -23.56 14.37 2.28
C ASP A 382 -24.31 15.72 2.26
N LEU A 383 -24.77 16.11 1.07
CA LEU A 383 -25.52 17.35 0.88
C LEU A 383 -26.83 17.39 1.70
N LEU A 384 -27.40 16.24 2.04
CA LEU A 384 -28.66 16.21 2.79
C LEU A 384 -28.47 16.67 4.24
N SER A 385 -27.42 16.21 4.93
CA SER A 385 -27.17 16.60 6.32
C SER A 385 -26.82 18.09 6.44
N ILE A 386 -26.08 18.63 5.47
CA ILE A 386 -25.67 20.04 5.44
C ILE A 386 -26.87 20.96 5.22
N LEU A 387 -27.84 20.53 4.40
CA LEU A 387 -29.02 21.31 4.09
C LEU A 387 -30.12 21.16 5.15
N GLN A 388 -30.13 20.06 5.92
CA GLN A 388 -31.17 19.75 6.90
C GLN A 388 -31.41 20.86 7.96
N PRO A 389 -30.38 21.46 8.59
CA PRO A 389 -30.56 22.57 9.53
C PRO A 389 -31.22 23.80 8.90
N ALA A 390 -31.10 23.94 7.58
CA ALA A 390 -31.65 25.05 6.82
C ALA A 390 -33.00 24.72 6.17
N LEU A 391 -33.56 23.51 6.28
CA LEU A 391 -34.83 23.15 5.65
C LEU A 391 -36.04 23.47 6.56
N THR A 392 -36.65 24.64 6.34
CA THR A 392 -37.92 25.04 6.96
C THR A 392 -39.04 25.07 5.91
N ASN A 393 -40.31 25.05 6.35
CA ASN A 393 -41.45 25.13 5.42
C ASN A 393 -41.43 26.41 4.57
N ASP A 394 -40.94 27.52 5.12
CA ASP A 394 -40.91 28.82 4.45
C ASP A 394 -39.78 28.95 3.42
N ASN A 395 -38.63 28.31 3.68
CA ASN A 395 -37.45 28.40 2.81
C ASN A 395 -37.25 27.17 1.91
N PHE A 396 -38.06 26.12 2.04
CA PHE A 396 -37.93 24.85 1.31
C PHE A 396 -37.75 25.05 -0.21
N ASN A 397 -38.61 25.87 -0.83
CA ASN A 397 -38.54 26.13 -2.26
C ASN A 397 -37.27 26.91 -2.65
N ASN A 398 -36.75 27.76 -1.76
CA ASN A 398 -35.51 28.49 -1.99
C ASN A 398 -34.30 27.55 -1.90
N VAL A 399 -34.30 26.62 -0.93
CA VAL A 399 -33.26 25.58 -0.82
C VAL A 399 -33.28 24.65 -2.05
N VAL A 400 -34.44 24.21 -2.51
CA VAL A 400 -34.53 23.41 -3.75
C VAL A 400 -34.00 24.18 -4.96
N ARG A 401 -34.33 25.47 -5.09
CA ARG A 401 -33.78 26.33 -6.16
C ARG A 401 -32.27 26.49 -6.04
N LEU A 402 -31.73 26.60 -4.83
CA LEU A 402 -30.29 26.66 -4.59
C LEU A 402 -29.64 25.37 -5.11
N VAL A 403 -30.10 24.19 -4.67
CA VAL A 403 -29.56 22.88 -5.08
C VAL A 403 -29.61 22.67 -6.59
N LYS A 404 -30.71 23.06 -7.26
CA LYS A 404 -30.83 22.98 -8.72
C LYS A 404 -29.80 23.84 -9.46
N ASN A 405 -29.41 24.97 -8.86
CA ASN A 405 -28.47 25.94 -9.42
C ASN A 405 -27.03 25.80 -8.87
N LEU A 406 -26.75 24.76 -8.08
CA LEU A 406 -25.39 24.47 -7.64
C LEU A 406 -24.54 24.04 -8.85
N PRO A 407 -23.27 24.47 -8.93
CA PRO A 407 -22.33 23.95 -9.93
C PRO A 407 -22.21 22.42 -9.85
N GLU A 408 -21.99 21.74 -10.98
CA GLU A 408 -21.83 20.28 -11.02
C GLU A 408 -20.70 19.79 -10.11
N SER A 409 -19.62 20.57 -10.00
CA SER A 409 -18.48 20.27 -9.13
C SER A 409 -18.81 20.26 -7.64
N VAL A 410 -19.91 20.90 -7.24
CA VAL A 410 -20.40 20.96 -5.85
C VAL A 410 -21.61 20.03 -5.66
N ARG A 411 -22.54 20.00 -6.63
CA ARG A 411 -23.77 19.20 -6.56
C ARG A 411 -23.51 17.70 -6.72
N GLY A 412 -22.52 17.32 -7.53
CA GLY A 412 -22.30 15.93 -7.94
C GLY A 412 -23.59 15.27 -8.46
N ASP A 413 -23.82 14.04 -8.02
CA ASP A 413 -24.97 13.21 -8.40
C ASP A 413 -26.22 13.43 -7.51
N PHE A 414 -26.22 14.45 -6.65
CA PHE A 414 -27.32 14.66 -5.70
C PHE A 414 -28.62 15.05 -6.42
N ASN A 415 -29.65 14.21 -6.29
CA ASN A 415 -30.96 14.46 -6.88
C ASN A 415 -31.81 15.40 -5.98
N PRO A 416 -32.26 16.57 -6.48
CA PRO A 416 -33.14 17.47 -5.73
C PRO A 416 -34.46 16.83 -5.26
N ASN A 417 -34.93 15.76 -5.91
CA ASN A 417 -36.16 15.03 -5.54
C ASN A 417 -36.05 14.39 -4.15
N ILE A 418 -34.83 14.13 -3.66
CA ILE A 418 -34.57 13.61 -2.32
C ILE A 418 -35.15 14.55 -1.24
N LEU A 419 -35.11 15.87 -1.45
CA LEU A 419 -35.67 16.84 -0.52
C LEU A 419 -37.21 16.74 -0.45
N TYR A 420 -37.85 16.55 -1.60
CA TYR A 420 -39.31 16.41 -1.70
C TYR A 420 -39.80 15.12 -1.03
N ARG A 421 -39.15 13.98 -1.27
CA ARG A 421 -39.55 12.70 -0.66
C ARG A 421 -39.33 12.68 0.85
N LYS A 422 -38.22 13.22 1.37
CA LYS A 422 -37.97 13.37 2.82
C LYS A 422 -39.06 14.22 3.49
N LYS A 423 -39.40 15.37 2.89
CA LYS A 423 -40.46 16.24 3.42
C LYS A 423 -41.85 15.60 3.37
N ALA A 424 -42.11 14.80 2.32
CA ALA A 424 -43.34 14.04 2.21
C ALA A 424 -43.50 13.04 3.36
N VAL A 425 -42.44 12.30 3.73
CA VAL A 425 -42.47 11.33 4.85
C VAL A 425 -42.75 12.03 6.18
N GLU A 426 -42.07 13.15 6.46
CA GLU A 426 -42.31 13.95 7.67
C GLU A 426 -43.76 14.44 7.78
N GLU A 427 -44.30 15.01 6.69
CA GLU A 427 -45.67 15.52 6.68
C GLU A 427 -46.71 14.37 6.71
N PHE A 428 -46.37 13.19 6.18
CA PHE A 428 -47.24 12.01 6.25
C PHE A 428 -47.48 11.61 7.71
N PHE A 429 -46.41 11.33 8.48
CA PHE A 429 -46.57 10.92 9.86
C PHE A 429 -47.16 12.00 10.76
N TYR A 430 -46.89 13.29 10.47
CA TYR A 430 -47.56 14.38 11.16
C TYR A 430 -49.08 14.38 10.90
N THR A 431 -49.49 14.25 9.65
CA THR A 431 -50.92 14.28 9.27
C THR A 431 -51.69 13.02 9.68
N MET A 432 -51.04 11.86 9.72
CA MET A 432 -51.68 10.59 10.12
C MET A 432 -52.05 10.53 11.60
N ARG A 433 -51.43 11.34 12.46
CA ARG A 433 -51.74 11.40 13.91
C ARG A 433 -53.10 12.02 14.23
N GLU A 434 -53.67 12.82 13.31
CA GLU A 434 -54.90 13.61 13.55
C GLU A 434 -56.13 13.06 12.80
N VAL A 435 -56.06 11.82 12.32
CA VAL A 435 -57.10 11.24 11.45
C VAL A 435 -58.23 10.62 12.27
N ALA A 436 -59.46 11.14 12.12
CA ALA A 436 -60.65 10.61 12.80
C ALA A 436 -61.49 9.63 11.94
N SER A 437 -61.23 9.55 10.61
CA SER A 437 -61.95 8.65 9.71
C SER A 437 -61.17 8.33 8.43
N LEU A 438 -61.46 7.19 7.81
CA LEU A 438 -60.86 6.75 6.55
C LEU A 438 -61.07 7.78 5.42
N LYS A 439 -62.24 8.40 5.36
CA LYS A 439 -62.56 9.45 4.37
C LYS A 439 -61.68 10.70 4.56
N GLN A 440 -61.40 11.08 5.80
CA GLN A 440 -60.49 12.18 6.11
C GLN A 440 -59.04 11.81 5.80
N CYS A 441 -58.65 10.58 6.11
CA CYS A 441 -57.34 10.01 5.78
C CYS A 441 -57.01 10.15 4.29
N LEU A 442 -57.91 9.64 3.43
CA LEU A 442 -57.73 9.66 1.98
C LEU A 442 -57.70 11.08 1.42
N LYS A 443 -58.43 12.02 2.03
CA LYS A 443 -58.38 13.45 1.65
C LYS A 443 -57.02 14.08 1.99
N LEU A 444 -56.45 13.76 3.15
CA LEU A 444 -55.14 14.26 3.58
C LEU A 444 -54.00 13.68 2.73
N VAL A 445 -54.03 12.38 2.46
CA VAL A 445 -53.08 11.71 1.55
C VAL A 445 -53.14 12.32 0.15
N LYS A 446 -54.33 12.63 -0.36
CA LYS A 446 -54.50 13.34 -1.64
C LYS A 446 -53.85 14.72 -1.62
N GLY A 447 -53.96 15.46 -0.51
CA GLY A 447 -53.30 16.75 -0.31
C GLY A 447 -51.77 16.62 -0.32
N LEU A 448 -51.25 15.64 0.42
CA LEU A 448 -49.83 15.34 0.52
C LEU A 448 -49.23 14.96 -0.84
N PHE A 449 -49.92 14.11 -1.61
CA PHE A 449 -49.49 13.72 -2.94
C PHE A 449 -49.37 14.94 -3.86
N ASN A 450 -50.41 15.80 -3.90
CA ASN A 450 -50.41 16.98 -4.76
C ASN A 450 -49.33 18.00 -4.36
N LYS A 451 -49.00 18.08 -3.07
CA LYS A 451 -48.05 19.06 -2.53
C LYS A 451 -46.59 18.65 -2.77
N TRP A 452 -46.26 17.38 -2.55
CA TRP A 452 -44.87 16.90 -2.55
C TRP A 452 -44.58 15.86 -3.64
N LEU A 453 -45.44 14.87 -3.79
CA LEU A 453 -45.15 13.68 -4.62
C LEU A 453 -45.42 13.88 -6.11
N VAL A 454 -46.19 14.90 -6.51
CA VAL A 454 -46.35 15.28 -7.93
C VAL A 454 -45.01 15.68 -8.57
N LYS A 455 -44.04 16.12 -7.75
CA LYS A 455 -42.75 16.68 -8.20
C LYS A 455 -41.60 15.66 -8.21
N VAL A 456 -41.86 14.39 -7.88
CA VAL A 456 -40.83 13.33 -7.79
C VAL A 456 -41.08 12.19 -8.79
N ASP A 457 -40.06 11.35 -8.98
CA ASP A 457 -40.08 10.27 -9.95
C ASP A 457 -40.72 8.99 -9.39
N VAL A 458 -40.97 8.01 -10.25
CA VAL A 458 -41.65 6.76 -9.87
C VAL A 458 -40.90 5.99 -8.78
N SER A 459 -39.57 5.93 -8.88
CA SER A 459 -38.71 5.31 -7.87
C SER A 459 -38.78 6.01 -6.50
N ASP A 460 -38.93 7.34 -6.48
CA ASP A 460 -39.11 8.11 -5.25
C ASP A 460 -40.50 7.91 -4.64
N ILE A 461 -41.53 7.68 -5.46
CA ILE A 461 -42.87 7.30 -5.01
C ILE A 461 -42.84 5.90 -4.39
N HIS A 462 -42.13 4.94 -5.00
CA HIS A 462 -41.93 3.61 -4.42
C HIS A 462 -41.24 3.69 -3.06
N TRP A 463 -40.13 4.42 -2.99
CA TRP A 463 -39.41 4.67 -1.73
C TRP A 463 -40.32 5.34 -0.68
N PHE A 464 -41.13 6.32 -1.07
CA PHE A 464 -42.10 6.94 -0.16
C PHE A 464 -43.11 5.93 0.39
N ILE A 465 -43.65 5.05 -0.45
CA ILE A 465 -44.60 4.00 -0.03
C ILE A 465 -43.92 3.03 0.96
N GLU A 466 -42.67 2.63 0.70
CA GLU A 466 -41.88 1.78 1.60
C GLU A 466 -41.66 2.43 2.97
N GLN A 467 -41.27 3.71 2.98
CA GLN A 467 -40.97 4.46 4.21
C GLN A 467 -42.22 4.98 4.95
N THR A 468 -43.40 4.90 4.33
CA THR A 468 -44.66 5.29 4.95
C THR A 468 -45.55 4.06 5.12
N VAL A 469 -46.34 3.69 4.12
CA VAL A 469 -47.40 2.68 4.21
C VAL A 469 -46.88 1.29 4.59
N LEU A 470 -45.69 0.90 4.10
CA LEU A 470 -45.08 -0.40 4.38
C LEU A 470 -44.05 -0.34 5.52
N SER A 471 -43.90 0.81 6.19
CA SER A 471 -42.98 0.98 7.31
C SER A 471 -43.54 0.42 8.62
N ARG A 472 -42.63 0.09 9.54
CA ARG A 472 -42.95 -0.29 10.93
C ARG A 472 -43.84 0.74 11.62
N ASP A 473 -43.50 2.02 11.51
CA ASP A 473 -44.23 3.11 12.17
C ASP A 473 -45.69 3.19 11.71
N SER A 474 -45.96 2.99 10.41
CA SER A 474 -47.36 2.93 9.92
C SER A 474 -48.06 1.65 10.31
N ALA A 475 -47.37 0.50 10.36
CA ALA A 475 -47.99 -0.75 10.78
C ALA A 475 -48.47 -0.71 12.25
N LEU A 476 -47.79 0.08 13.09
CA LEU A 476 -48.15 0.31 14.48
C LEU A 476 -49.21 1.41 14.67
N THR A 477 -49.25 2.40 13.79
CA THR A 477 -50.13 3.59 13.93
C THR A 477 -51.39 3.55 13.08
N LEU A 478 -51.43 2.77 12.01
CA LEU A 478 -52.54 2.69 11.06
C LEU A 478 -53.00 1.24 10.88
N ASP A 479 -54.32 1.04 10.98
CA ASP A 479 -54.90 -0.26 10.69
C ASP A 479 -54.67 -0.67 9.22
N TYR A 480 -54.84 -1.96 8.93
CA TYR A 480 -54.60 -2.50 7.60
C TYR A 480 -55.54 -1.96 6.53
N GLU A 481 -56.79 -1.68 6.87
CA GLU A 481 -57.75 -1.15 5.91
C GLU A 481 -57.35 0.29 5.51
N TYR A 482 -56.88 1.11 6.45
CA TYR A 482 -56.33 2.43 6.18
C TYR A 482 -55.07 2.32 5.32
N ARG A 483 -54.12 1.46 5.69
CA ARG A 483 -52.88 1.27 4.90
C ARG A 483 -53.16 0.79 3.48
N LYS A 484 -54.08 -0.17 3.32
CA LYS A 484 -54.54 -0.68 2.02
C LYS A 484 -55.19 0.41 1.18
N GLN A 485 -56.09 1.19 1.77
CA GLN A 485 -56.79 2.26 1.06
C GLN A 485 -55.88 3.44 0.73
N ILE A 486 -54.92 3.77 1.58
CA ILE A 486 -53.86 4.77 1.32
C ILE A 486 -53.00 4.30 0.15
N LEU A 487 -52.58 3.03 0.15
CA LEU A 487 -51.81 2.43 -0.94
C LEU A 487 -52.58 2.52 -2.25
N LEU A 488 -53.82 2.03 -2.28
CA LEU A 488 -54.70 2.12 -3.45
C LEU A 488 -54.90 3.56 -3.93
N ALA A 489 -55.03 4.53 -3.02
CA ALA A 489 -55.20 5.94 -3.37
C ALA A 489 -53.94 6.59 -3.94
N LEU A 490 -52.76 6.28 -3.39
CA LEU A 490 -51.47 6.74 -3.92
C LEU A 490 -51.22 6.12 -5.31
N MET A 491 -51.57 4.85 -5.49
CA MET A 491 -51.41 4.09 -6.74
C MET A 491 -52.36 4.56 -7.83
N THR A 492 -53.66 4.73 -7.53
CA THR A 492 -54.65 5.26 -8.48
C THR A 492 -54.25 6.64 -9.01
N ARG A 493 -53.57 7.43 -8.17
CA ARG A 493 -53.11 8.77 -8.50
C ARG A 493 -51.76 8.81 -9.21
N ALA A 494 -50.98 7.74 -9.07
CA ALA A 494 -49.76 7.49 -9.84
C ALA A 494 -50.01 6.72 -11.15
N CYS A 495 -51.21 6.12 -11.34
CA CYS A 495 -51.61 5.48 -12.59
C CYS A 495 -51.53 6.46 -13.76
N GLY A 496 -50.77 6.06 -14.78
CA GLY A 496 -50.16 6.91 -15.81
C GLY A 496 -48.62 6.86 -15.78
N ARG A 497 -48.01 6.42 -14.66
CA ARG A 497 -46.55 6.27 -14.48
C ARG A 497 -46.10 4.92 -13.86
N MET A 498 -47.01 3.99 -13.55
CA MET A 498 -46.73 2.63 -13.04
C MET A 498 -47.67 1.60 -13.69
N ASP A 499 -47.18 0.37 -13.90
CA ASP A 499 -47.95 -0.76 -14.46
C ASP A 499 -48.79 -1.46 -13.38
N TYR A 500 -50.02 -1.88 -13.72
CA TYR A 500 -51.01 -2.46 -12.80
C TYR A 500 -50.64 -3.89 -12.37
N SER A 501 -49.81 -4.58 -13.16
CA SER A 501 -49.38 -5.97 -12.97
C SER A 501 -48.33 -6.15 -11.84
N GLU A 502 -47.38 -5.22 -11.71
CA GLU A 502 -46.37 -5.22 -10.62
C GLU A 502 -47.00 -4.94 -9.24
N ILE A 503 -48.19 -4.34 -9.25
CA ILE A 503 -48.93 -3.86 -8.07
C ILE A 503 -49.75 -4.97 -7.44
N GLU A 504 -50.43 -5.77 -8.25
CA GLU A 504 -51.13 -6.98 -7.80
C GLU A 504 -50.11 -7.99 -7.24
N ALA A 505 -48.90 -8.04 -7.82
CA ALA A 505 -47.77 -8.77 -7.26
C ALA A 505 -47.28 -8.17 -5.93
N ALA A 506 -47.12 -6.85 -5.77
CA ALA A 506 -46.60 -6.28 -4.51
C ALA A 506 -47.56 -6.35 -3.30
N VAL A 507 -48.88 -6.36 -3.55
CA VAL A 507 -49.92 -6.48 -2.51
C VAL A 507 -50.36 -7.93 -2.29
N GLY A 508 -50.24 -8.78 -3.31
CA GLY A 508 -50.48 -10.22 -3.25
C GLY A 508 -49.26 -11.07 -2.88
N ASP A 509 -48.05 -10.49 -2.86
CA ASP A 509 -46.82 -11.16 -2.44
C ASP A 509 -46.77 -11.24 -0.92
N GLU A 510 -47.36 -12.32 -0.42
CA GLU A 510 -47.34 -12.73 0.98
C GLU A 510 -45.91 -12.67 1.55
N ALA A 511 -44.86 -12.86 0.74
CA ALA A 511 -43.46 -12.81 1.19
C ALA A 511 -43.04 -11.42 1.70
N LYS A 512 -43.57 -10.33 1.13
CA LYS A 512 -43.27 -8.96 1.59
C LYS A 512 -44.02 -8.60 2.86
N LEU A 513 -45.28 -9.02 2.99
CA LEU A 513 -46.06 -8.87 4.23
C LEU A 513 -45.46 -9.71 5.37
N VAL A 514 -45.00 -10.91 5.05
CA VAL A 514 -44.22 -11.78 5.95
C VAL A 514 -42.92 -11.09 6.36
N ALA A 515 -42.19 -10.44 5.45
CA ALA A 515 -40.96 -9.72 5.79
C ALA A 515 -41.21 -8.56 6.78
N VAL A 516 -42.27 -7.76 6.57
CA VAL A 516 -42.66 -6.69 7.50
C VAL A 516 -43.06 -7.26 8.87
N MET A 517 -43.83 -8.36 8.89
CA MET A 517 -44.22 -9.01 10.15
C MET A 517 -43.04 -9.68 10.87
N LYS A 518 -42.04 -10.18 10.14
CA LYS A 518 -40.77 -10.64 10.72
C LYS A 518 -40.02 -9.50 11.40
N THR A 519 -39.97 -8.31 10.79
CA THR A 519 -39.36 -7.12 11.41
C THR A 519 -40.09 -6.68 12.68
N ILE A 520 -41.44 -6.77 12.71
CA ILE A 520 -42.25 -6.46 13.89
C ILE A 520 -42.06 -7.51 15.00
N LEU A 521 -41.85 -8.78 14.64
CA LEU A 521 -41.57 -9.85 15.61
C LEU A 521 -40.20 -9.70 16.28
N LEU A 522 -39.22 -9.14 15.56
CA LEU A 522 -37.84 -8.90 16.01
C LEU A 522 -37.68 -7.62 16.83
N ASP A 523 -38.78 -6.97 17.23
CA ASP A 523 -38.79 -5.73 17.98
C ASP A 523 -39.19 -5.93 19.45
N ASP A 524 -38.19 -5.81 20.31
CA ASP A 524 -38.19 -6.04 21.76
C ASP A 524 -39.04 -5.01 22.52
N SER A 525 -39.28 -3.84 21.91
CA SER A 525 -40.04 -2.75 22.53
C SER A 525 -41.55 -2.96 22.52
N LEU A 526 -42.05 -3.92 21.72
CA LEU A 526 -43.46 -4.20 21.55
C LEU A 526 -43.93 -5.30 22.51
N SER A 527 -45.05 -5.05 23.20
CA SER A 527 -45.67 -6.07 24.05
C SER A 527 -46.20 -7.24 23.21
N LYS A 528 -46.49 -8.37 23.86
CA LYS A 528 -47.13 -9.52 23.22
C LYS A 528 -48.45 -9.13 22.54
N GLU A 529 -49.23 -8.27 23.19
CA GLU A 529 -50.52 -7.78 22.71
C GLU A 529 -50.38 -6.90 21.45
N ASP A 530 -49.36 -6.03 21.38
CA ASP A 530 -49.14 -5.13 20.25
C ASP A 530 -48.77 -5.89 18.97
N VAL A 531 -47.94 -6.94 19.10
CA VAL A 531 -47.61 -7.83 17.99
C VAL A 531 -48.82 -8.64 17.55
N LEU A 532 -49.70 -9.02 18.48
CA LEU A 532 -50.95 -9.69 18.18
C LEU A 532 -51.89 -8.83 17.34
N ILE A 533 -52.00 -7.56 17.73
CA ILE A 533 -52.81 -6.55 17.05
C ILE A 533 -52.23 -6.28 15.66
N ALA A 534 -50.91 -6.09 15.56
CA ALA A 534 -50.21 -5.89 14.28
C ALA A 534 -50.36 -7.10 13.34
N TYR A 535 -50.26 -8.33 13.87
CA TYR A 535 -50.45 -9.57 13.11
C TYR A 535 -51.89 -9.74 12.62
N LYS A 536 -52.88 -9.57 13.51
CA LYS A 536 -54.31 -9.62 13.14
C LYS A 536 -54.67 -8.54 12.13
N ALA A 537 -54.06 -7.36 12.25
CA ALA A 537 -54.21 -6.30 11.27
C ALA A 537 -53.53 -6.66 9.95
N SER A 538 -52.33 -7.26 9.95
CA SER A 538 -51.49 -7.44 8.74
C SER A 538 -52.12 -8.19 7.56
N GLY A 539 -53.14 -9.02 7.79
CA GLY A 539 -53.77 -9.84 6.75
C GLY A 539 -52.89 -10.99 6.22
N VAL A 540 -51.77 -11.30 6.88
CA VAL A 540 -50.88 -12.42 6.54
C VAL A 540 -51.62 -13.75 6.75
N THR A 541 -51.62 -14.62 5.74
CA THR A 541 -52.33 -15.92 5.79
C THR A 541 -51.52 -17.03 6.45
N ILE A 542 -50.19 -16.95 6.45
CA ILE A 542 -49.30 -17.84 7.21
C ILE A 542 -49.50 -17.65 8.72
N SER A 543 -49.61 -18.77 9.45
CA SER A 543 -49.77 -18.77 10.91
C SER A 543 -48.60 -18.08 11.62
N LEU A 544 -48.89 -17.36 12.72
CA LEU A 544 -47.88 -16.64 13.50
C LEU A 544 -46.76 -17.58 13.97
N ASN A 545 -47.10 -18.82 14.33
CA ASN A 545 -46.13 -19.85 14.73
C ASN A 545 -45.17 -20.21 13.59
N THR A 546 -45.69 -20.36 12.37
CA THR A 546 -44.88 -20.60 11.18
C THR A 546 -43.97 -19.39 10.90
N LEU A 547 -44.47 -18.17 11.06
CA LEU A 547 -43.68 -16.96 10.88
C LEU A 547 -42.51 -16.87 11.87
N ILE A 548 -42.78 -17.10 13.16
CA ILE A 548 -41.79 -17.13 14.25
C ILE A 548 -40.74 -18.22 14.02
N SER A 549 -41.17 -19.40 13.55
CA SER A 549 -40.24 -20.51 13.23
C SER A 549 -39.35 -20.24 12.02
N SER A 550 -39.75 -19.31 11.15
CA SER A 550 -39.03 -18.93 9.93
C SER A 550 -38.11 -17.71 10.11
N LEU A 551 -37.94 -17.22 11.34
CA LEU A 551 -36.95 -16.19 11.67
C LEU A 551 -35.54 -16.81 11.60
N PRO A 552 -34.60 -16.21 10.85
CA PRO A 552 -33.26 -16.76 10.69
C PRO A 552 -32.52 -16.76 12.03
N GLU A 553 -31.88 -17.89 12.36
CA GLU A 553 -31.08 -18.03 13.59
C GLU A 553 -29.67 -17.45 13.46
N SER A 554 -29.35 -16.80 12.33
CA SER A 554 -28.00 -16.42 11.93
C SER A 554 -27.72 -14.91 11.83
N ASP A 555 -28.68 -14.02 12.12
CA ASP A 555 -28.39 -12.58 12.23
C ASP A 555 -27.95 -12.25 13.67
N ASN A 556 -26.63 -12.06 13.85
CA ASN A 556 -25.93 -11.92 15.13
C ASN A 556 -26.34 -10.73 16.03
N THR A 557 -27.34 -9.94 15.65
CA THR A 557 -27.79 -8.78 16.44
C THR A 557 -29.05 -9.02 17.29
N ASN A 558 -29.82 -10.11 17.09
CA ASN A 558 -31.12 -10.29 17.76
C ASN A 558 -31.41 -11.74 18.25
N VAL A 559 -30.40 -12.60 18.45
CA VAL A 559 -30.62 -14.02 18.82
C VAL A 559 -31.37 -14.16 20.15
N ASP A 560 -31.03 -13.37 21.16
CA ASP A 560 -31.71 -13.38 22.47
C ASP A 560 -33.16 -12.88 22.35
N THR A 561 -33.41 -11.85 21.53
CA THR A 561 -34.74 -11.36 21.18
C THR A 561 -35.59 -12.44 20.52
N ILE A 562 -35.01 -13.17 19.56
CA ILE A 562 -35.69 -14.24 18.82
C ILE A 562 -36.07 -15.39 19.77
N LEU A 563 -35.16 -15.79 20.66
CA LEU A 563 -35.40 -16.84 21.65
C LEU A 563 -36.44 -16.39 22.70
N ALA A 564 -36.35 -15.14 23.18
CA ALA A 564 -37.34 -14.55 24.08
C ALA A 564 -38.72 -14.50 23.43
N ARG A 565 -38.81 -14.12 22.14
CA ARG A 565 -40.09 -14.06 21.40
C ARG A 565 -40.67 -15.45 21.15
N LYS A 566 -39.83 -16.43 20.77
CA LYS A 566 -40.22 -17.85 20.65
C LYS A 566 -40.78 -18.40 21.97
N SER A 567 -40.30 -17.92 23.12
CA SER A 567 -40.78 -18.34 24.45
C SER A 567 -42.08 -17.66 24.91
N GLN A 568 -42.41 -16.47 24.38
CA GLN A 568 -43.61 -15.70 24.79
C GLN A 568 -44.92 -16.20 24.18
N PHE A 569 -44.87 -16.93 23.06
CA PHE A 569 -46.03 -17.43 22.33
C PHE A 569 -46.14 -18.96 22.49
N SER A 570 -47.29 -19.44 22.95
CA SER A 570 -47.54 -20.88 23.14
C SER A 570 -48.16 -21.51 21.89
N LYS A 571 -48.04 -22.85 21.74
CA LYS A 571 -48.72 -23.61 20.66
C LYS A 571 -50.25 -23.42 20.63
N HIS A 572 -50.86 -22.89 21.69
CA HIS A 572 -52.30 -22.69 21.82
C HIS A 572 -52.78 -21.25 21.59
N ASP A 573 -51.89 -20.31 21.28
CA ASP A 573 -52.27 -18.90 21.17
C ASP A 573 -53.10 -18.59 19.90
N PHE A 574 -53.13 -19.47 18.88
CA PHE A 574 -53.99 -19.38 17.68
C PHE A 574 -54.36 -20.73 17.09
N THR A 575 -55.33 -21.41 17.68
CA THR A 575 -56.06 -22.50 17.03
C THR A 575 -57.55 -22.20 17.07
N VAL A 576 -58.04 -21.20 16.32
CA VAL A 576 -59.49 -21.06 16.01
C VAL A 576 -59.69 -20.37 14.65
N GLU A 577 -60.28 -21.14 13.74
CA GLU A 577 -61.26 -20.84 12.67
C GLU A 577 -61.06 -19.63 11.74
N VAL A 578 -60.86 -19.91 10.45
CA VAL A 578 -61.46 -19.11 9.37
C VAL A 578 -62.39 -20.04 8.59
N ASP A 579 -63.65 -19.65 8.59
CA ASP A 579 -64.81 -20.32 8.00
C ASP A 579 -64.58 -20.79 6.56
N SER A 580 -64.93 -22.04 6.34
CA SER A 580 -65.12 -22.65 5.03
C SER A 580 -66.33 -22.03 4.35
N HIS A 581 -66.16 -21.05 3.46
CA HIS A 581 -67.10 -20.75 2.36
C HIS A 581 -66.46 -19.81 1.33
N ASN A 582 -65.57 -20.34 0.49
CA ASN A 582 -65.60 -20.17 -0.97
C ASN A 582 -64.39 -20.81 -1.66
N SER A 583 -64.64 -21.24 -2.90
CA SER A 583 -63.70 -21.67 -3.95
C SER A 583 -62.99 -23.02 -3.80
N GLU A 584 -63.81 -24.07 -3.90
CA GLU A 584 -63.48 -25.44 -4.31
C GLU A 584 -63.06 -25.54 -5.80
N SER A 585 -62.32 -24.54 -6.33
CA SER A 585 -62.04 -24.43 -7.78
C SER A 585 -60.62 -24.00 -8.16
N GLN A 586 -59.66 -23.98 -7.23
CA GLN A 586 -58.24 -23.67 -7.56
C GLN A 586 -57.20 -24.63 -6.94
N LYS A 587 -57.63 -25.73 -6.30
CA LYS A 587 -56.71 -26.72 -5.70
C LYS A 587 -56.24 -27.85 -6.63
N THR A 588 -56.62 -27.84 -7.90
CA THR A 588 -56.36 -28.94 -8.83
C THR A 588 -55.33 -28.65 -9.94
N GLU A 589 -54.71 -27.47 -10.02
CA GLU A 589 -53.76 -27.17 -11.12
C GLU A 589 -52.31 -26.88 -10.71
N LEU A 590 -51.99 -26.75 -9.41
CA LEU A 590 -50.62 -26.44 -8.94
C LEU A 590 -49.91 -27.60 -8.23
N ALA A 591 -50.59 -28.73 -7.99
CA ALA A 591 -50.00 -29.94 -7.40
C ALA A 591 -49.52 -30.98 -8.44
N GLU A 592 -49.82 -30.79 -9.73
CA GLU A 592 -49.49 -31.76 -10.80
C GLU A 592 -48.20 -31.45 -11.59
N GLN A 593 -47.54 -30.31 -11.34
CA GLN A 593 -46.30 -29.94 -12.05
C GLN A 593 -45.00 -30.18 -11.30
N SER A 594 -45.02 -30.46 -9.99
CA SER A 594 -43.81 -30.77 -9.21
C SER A 594 -43.62 -32.26 -8.89
N SER A 595 -44.64 -33.09 -9.04
CA SER A 595 -44.58 -34.54 -8.77
C SER A 595 -44.14 -35.38 -9.99
N ASN A 596 -44.25 -34.86 -11.22
CA ASN A 596 -44.00 -35.63 -12.44
C ASN A 596 -42.52 -35.87 -12.80
N ASN A 597 -41.57 -35.14 -12.20
CA ASN A 597 -40.15 -35.35 -12.49
C ASN A 597 -39.53 -36.48 -11.66
N VAL A 598 -39.95 -36.70 -10.41
CA VAL A 598 -39.33 -37.73 -9.53
C VAL A 598 -39.75 -39.15 -9.94
N GLU A 599 -41.00 -39.35 -10.36
CA GLU A 599 -41.53 -40.65 -10.81
C GLU A 599 -40.89 -41.12 -12.13
N SER A 600 -40.52 -40.17 -13.00
CA SER A 600 -39.91 -40.45 -14.31
C SER A 600 -38.48 -40.98 -14.19
N TYR A 601 -37.71 -40.53 -13.19
CA TYR A 601 -36.35 -41.02 -12.95
C TYR A 601 -36.31 -42.41 -12.28
N LYS A 602 -37.31 -42.76 -11.46
CA LYS A 602 -37.44 -44.12 -10.89
C LYS A 602 -37.61 -45.21 -11.96
N LYS A 603 -38.19 -44.87 -13.12
CA LYS A 603 -38.34 -45.80 -14.27
C LYS A 603 -37.03 -46.06 -15.02
N LEU A 604 -36.06 -45.15 -14.98
CA LEU A 604 -34.81 -45.25 -15.74
C LEU A 604 -33.75 -46.15 -15.07
N TRP A 605 -33.79 -46.28 -13.74
CA TRP A 605 -32.83 -47.12 -12.99
C TRP A 605 -33.48 -47.97 -11.88
N PRO A 606 -34.32 -48.97 -12.22
CA PRO A 606 -35.10 -49.72 -11.23
C PRO A 606 -34.24 -50.53 -10.23
N ASN A 607 -33.07 -50.98 -10.67
CA ASN A 607 -32.21 -51.90 -9.91
C ASN A 607 -31.32 -51.21 -8.85
N VAL A 608 -31.39 -49.88 -8.73
CA VAL A 608 -30.60 -49.11 -7.73
C VAL A 608 -31.41 -48.86 -6.45
N PHE A 609 -32.73 -49.05 -6.49
CA PHE A 609 -33.66 -48.67 -5.41
C PHE A 609 -34.06 -49.81 -4.46
N MET A 610 -33.33 -50.93 -4.43
CA MET A 610 -33.84 -52.18 -3.84
C MET A 610 -33.02 -52.79 -2.71
N ASP A 611 -31.97 -52.14 -2.19
CA ASP A 611 -31.26 -52.71 -1.02
C ASP A 611 -30.77 -51.63 -0.03
N ASP A 612 -31.03 -51.86 1.26
CA ASP A 612 -30.80 -50.90 2.37
C ASP A 612 -29.30 -50.74 2.75
N SER A 613 -28.40 -51.50 2.11
CA SER A 613 -26.95 -51.44 2.34
C SER A 613 -26.18 -50.94 1.12
N PHE A 614 -25.48 -49.81 1.26
CA PHE A 614 -24.66 -49.21 0.20
C PHE A 614 -23.33 -49.98 0.01
N ASP A 615 -23.36 -51.03 -0.81
CA ASP A 615 -22.20 -51.90 -1.05
C ASP A 615 -21.22 -51.36 -2.11
N ASN A 616 -20.07 -52.03 -2.27
CA ASN A 616 -19.04 -51.63 -3.25
C ASN A 616 -19.53 -51.67 -4.71
N ASN A 617 -20.55 -52.48 -5.03
CA ASN A 617 -21.12 -52.55 -6.38
C ASN A 617 -22.01 -51.34 -6.65
N GLN A 618 -22.83 -50.92 -5.68
CA GLN A 618 -23.64 -49.71 -5.74
C GLN A 618 -22.78 -48.45 -5.82
N ARG A 619 -21.66 -48.39 -5.08
CA ARG A 619 -20.67 -47.31 -5.20
C ARG A 619 -20.07 -47.23 -6.61
N THR A 620 -19.66 -48.37 -7.17
CA THR A 620 -19.08 -48.43 -8.52
C THR A 620 -20.10 -48.01 -9.59
N LEU A 621 -21.37 -48.39 -9.42
CA LEU A 621 -22.47 -47.99 -10.28
C LEU A 621 -22.78 -46.49 -10.18
N PHE A 622 -22.77 -45.94 -8.96
CA PHE A 622 -22.95 -44.50 -8.72
C PHE A 622 -21.85 -43.67 -9.39
N GLU A 623 -20.59 -44.07 -9.24
CA GLU A 623 -19.46 -43.39 -9.87
C GLU A 623 -19.52 -43.46 -11.40
N ARG A 624 -20.01 -44.58 -11.96
CA ARG A 624 -20.24 -44.72 -13.39
C ARG A 624 -21.36 -43.78 -13.88
N LEU A 625 -22.50 -43.75 -13.20
CA LEU A 625 -23.61 -42.84 -13.52
C LEU A 625 -23.17 -41.38 -13.42
N LEU A 626 -22.45 -41.01 -12.35
CA LEU A 626 -21.91 -39.66 -12.18
C LEU A 626 -20.98 -39.27 -13.34
N SER A 627 -20.18 -40.21 -13.86
CA SER A 627 -19.33 -39.97 -15.02
C SER A 627 -20.12 -39.71 -16.31
N GLU A 628 -21.28 -40.35 -16.47
CA GLU A 628 -22.15 -40.28 -17.68
C GLU A 628 -23.15 -39.11 -17.65
N THR A 629 -23.39 -38.47 -16.49
CA THR A 629 -24.29 -37.29 -16.38
C THR A 629 -23.70 -36.01 -16.96
N ASN A 630 -24.52 -35.23 -17.68
CA ASN A 630 -24.07 -34.02 -18.38
C ASN A 630 -24.93 -32.76 -18.12
N ASN A 631 -25.97 -32.84 -17.28
CA ASN A 631 -26.84 -31.69 -16.95
C ASN A 631 -27.14 -31.60 -15.44
N ILE A 632 -27.58 -30.42 -14.99
CA ILE A 632 -27.77 -30.11 -13.55
C ILE A 632 -28.91 -30.94 -12.94
N GLU A 633 -29.98 -31.19 -13.68
CA GLU A 633 -31.16 -31.95 -13.20
C GLU A 633 -30.81 -33.41 -12.87
N GLN A 634 -29.99 -34.07 -13.71
CA GLN A 634 -29.50 -35.42 -13.45
C GLN A 634 -28.59 -35.48 -12.24
N ILE A 635 -27.74 -34.45 -12.06
CA ILE A 635 -26.86 -34.37 -10.88
C ILE A 635 -27.69 -34.11 -9.61
N ALA A 636 -28.76 -33.31 -9.71
CA ALA A 636 -29.71 -33.09 -8.60
C ALA A 636 -30.45 -34.37 -8.21
N ALA A 637 -30.83 -35.19 -9.19
CA ALA A 637 -31.40 -36.51 -8.93
C ALA A 637 -30.40 -37.44 -8.22
N LEU A 638 -29.14 -37.51 -8.68
CA LEU A 638 -28.08 -38.29 -8.01
C LEU A 638 -27.78 -37.80 -6.60
N HIS A 639 -27.84 -36.49 -6.35
CA HIS A 639 -27.70 -35.92 -5.02
C HIS A 639 -28.85 -36.34 -4.10
N ALA A 640 -30.11 -36.22 -4.56
CA ALA A 640 -31.26 -36.68 -3.81
C ALA A 640 -31.22 -38.20 -3.52
N MET A 641 -30.60 -39.00 -4.41
CA MET A 641 -30.36 -40.41 -4.16
C MET A 641 -29.38 -40.65 -3.00
N LEU A 642 -28.26 -39.91 -2.92
CA LEU A 642 -27.31 -40.04 -1.80
C LEU A 642 -27.94 -39.66 -0.46
N GLN A 643 -28.77 -38.61 -0.43
CA GLN A 643 -29.39 -38.11 0.81
C GLN A 643 -30.43 -39.06 1.41
N ASN A 644 -31.10 -39.85 0.55
CA ASN A 644 -32.12 -40.79 0.98
C ASN A 644 -31.58 -42.20 1.29
N GLN A 645 -30.27 -42.37 1.42
CA GLN A 645 -29.64 -43.65 1.79
C GLN A 645 -29.25 -43.67 3.28
N PRO A 646 -30.06 -44.32 4.16
CA PRO A 646 -29.84 -44.27 5.60
C PRO A 646 -28.51 -44.93 6.03
N SER A 647 -27.99 -45.90 5.27
CA SER A 647 -26.72 -46.58 5.59
C SER A 647 -25.46 -45.73 5.36
N LEU A 648 -25.58 -44.55 4.75
CA LEU A 648 -24.45 -43.66 4.42
C LEU A 648 -24.32 -42.43 5.34
N GLN A 649 -25.30 -42.14 6.20
CA GLN A 649 -25.36 -40.86 6.93
C GLN A 649 -24.22 -40.63 7.93
N ASP A 650 -23.52 -41.68 8.38
CA ASP A 650 -22.37 -41.60 9.30
C ASP A 650 -21.02 -42.07 8.70
N CYS A 651 -20.91 -42.19 7.37
CA CYS A 651 -19.72 -42.76 6.72
C CYS A 651 -18.89 -41.73 5.93
N SER A 652 -17.56 -41.78 6.05
CA SER A 652 -16.60 -41.00 5.22
C SER A 652 -16.75 -41.25 3.70
N ALA A 653 -17.40 -42.36 3.33
CA ALA A 653 -17.77 -42.68 1.96
C ALA A 653 -18.80 -41.71 1.37
N LEU A 654 -19.76 -41.20 2.16
CA LEU A 654 -20.75 -40.22 1.70
C LEU A 654 -20.08 -38.89 1.35
N HIS A 655 -19.18 -38.42 2.21
CA HIS A 655 -18.40 -37.21 1.98
C HIS A 655 -17.55 -37.33 0.71
N THR A 656 -16.89 -38.48 0.51
CA THR A 656 -16.09 -38.74 -0.70
C THR A 656 -16.93 -38.68 -1.97
N LEU A 657 -18.16 -39.20 -1.95
CA LEU A 657 -19.08 -39.19 -3.09
C LEU A 657 -19.69 -37.80 -3.32
N GLN A 658 -20.03 -37.06 -2.26
CA GLN A 658 -20.50 -35.67 -2.34
C GLN A 658 -19.43 -34.73 -2.94
N VAL A 659 -18.16 -34.91 -2.58
CA VAL A 659 -17.04 -34.15 -3.18
C VAL A 659 -16.88 -34.47 -4.66
N LYS A 660 -16.98 -35.75 -5.07
CA LYS A 660 -16.98 -36.13 -6.49
C LYS A 660 -18.18 -35.52 -7.25
N LEU A 661 -19.34 -35.42 -6.59
CA LEU A 661 -20.55 -34.81 -7.16
C LEU A 661 -20.39 -33.31 -7.35
N LEU A 662 -19.80 -32.60 -6.37
CA LEU A 662 -19.41 -31.18 -6.45
C LEU A 662 -18.42 -30.94 -7.59
N HIS A 663 -17.40 -31.78 -7.76
CA HIS A 663 -16.47 -31.70 -8.88
C HIS A 663 -17.18 -31.88 -10.23
N LYS A 664 -18.11 -32.83 -10.35
CA LYS A 664 -18.89 -33.01 -11.60
C LYS A 664 -19.80 -31.81 -11.86
N LEU A 665 -20.47 -31.27 -10.84
CA LEU A 665 -21.31 -30.06 -10.91
C LEU A 665 -20.49 -28.83 -11.33
N ALA A 666 -19.21 -28.77 -10.92
CA ALA A 666 -18.26 -27.75 -11.34
C ALA A 666 -17.93 -27.80 -12.85
N THR A 667 -18.10 -28.95 -13.52
CA THR A 667 -17.82 -29.11 -14.95
C THR A 667 -18.99 -28.84 -15.88
N VAL A 668 -20.22 -28.74 -15.36
CA VAL A 668 -21.45 -28.50 -16.16
C VAL A 668 -21.76 -27.00 -16.25
N LYS A 669 -22.31 -26.53 -17.38
CA LYS A 669 -22.69 -25.13 -17.63
C LYS A 669 -24.16 -24.88 -17.26
N GLY A 670 -24.46 -23.82 -16.49
CA GLY A 670 -25.81 -23.37 -16.14
C GLY A 670 -25.82 -22.29 -15.04
N ASN A 671 -26.83 -21.39 -15.03
CA ASN A 671 -26.89 -20.24 -14.12
C ASN A 671 -27.26 -20.63 -12.67
N ASP A 672 -28.02 -21.70 -12.45
CA ASP A 672 -28.44 -22.17 -11.11
C ASP A 672 -27.36 -22.99 -10.36
N LYS A 673 -26.18 -23.13 -10.96
CA LYS A 673 -25.04 -23.87 -10.42
C LYS A 673 -24.61 -23.36 -9.03
N PHE A 674 -24.63 -22.04 -8.83
CA PHE A 674 -24.16 -21.43 -7.59
C PHE A 674 -25.06 -21.76 -6.39
N ASN A 675 -26.39 -21.80 -6.59
CA ASN A 675 -27.35 -22.15 -5.53
C ASN A 675 -27.22 -23.62 -5.13
N MET A 676 -27.03 -24.51 -6.11
CA MET A 676 -26.83 -25.93 -5.86
C MET A 676 -25.49 -26.22 -5.16
N ILE A 677 -24.41 -25.51 -5.55
CA ILE A 677 -23.09 -25.59 -4.87
C ILE A 677 -23.21 -25.08 -3.44
N ALA A 678 -23.85 -23.93 -3.23
CA ALA A 678 -24.07 -23.38 -1.89
C ALA A 678 -24.85 -24.35 -0.99
N LYS A 679 -25.92 -24.97 -1.52
CA LYS A 679 -26.71 -25.97 -0.80
C LYS A 679 -25.89 -27.21 -0.45
N LEU A 680 -25.10 -27.74 -1.39
CA LEU A 680 -24.21 -28.88 -1.17
C LEU A 680 -23.09 -28.58 -0.16
N MET A 681 -22.57 -27.36 -0.14
CA MET A 681 -21.54 -26.91 0.81
C MET A 681 -22.14 -26.73 2.22
N ASP A 682 -23.34 -26.17 2.34
CA ASP A 682 -24.05 -26.07 3.63
C ASP A 682 -24.38 -27.45 4.20
N GLU A 683 -24.84 -28.37 3.36
CA GLU A 683 -25.17 -29.73 3.78
C GLU A 683 -23.94 -30.58 4.14
N ALA A 684 -22.80 -30.40 3.45
CA ALA A 684 -21.53 -30.99 3.86
C ALA A 684 -21.04 -30.43 5.21
N SER A 685 -21.41 -29.20 5.54
CA SER A 685 -21.07 -28.53 6.80
C SER A 685 -22.01 -28.92 7.96
N LEU A 686 -23.20 -29.46 7.67
CA LEU A 686 -24.19 -29.84 8.68
C LEU A 686 -23.84 -31.13 9.44
N ASN A 687 -23.09 -32.05 8.83
CA ASN A 687 -22.60 -33.25 9.53
C ASN A 687 -21.35 -32.99 10.41
N GLU A 688 -20.71 -31.82 10.33
CA GLU A 688 -19.61 -31.43 11.22
C GLU A 688 -20.09 -30.90 12.58
N LYS A 689 -21.36 -30.47 12.70
CA LYS A 689 -21.88 -29.79 13.90
C LYS A 689 -22.34 -30.72 15.04
N GLY A 690 -22.21 -32.04 14.88
CA GLY A 690 -22.59 -33.06 15.87
C GLY A 690 -21.45 -33.63 16.72
N LEU A 691 -20.18 -33.39 16.35
CA LEU A 691 -19.02 -33.68 17.19
C LEU A 691 -18.37 -32.34 17.58
N PHE A 692 -17.88 -32.22 18.81
CA PHE A 692 -17.28 -31.03 19.43
C PHE A 692 -18.19 -30.22 20.35
N LYS A 693 -18.64 -30.90 21.41
CA LYS A 693 -18.60 -30.34 22.76
C LYS A 693 -17.69 -31.21 23.62
N THR A 694 -16.40 -30.85 23.62
CA THR A 694 -15.46 -30.79 24.76
C THR A 694 -14.03 -30.74 24.21
N GLU A 695 -13.41 -29.56 24.23
CA GLU A 695 -12.02 -29.30 24.67
C GLU A 695 -11.65 -27.82 24.42
N SER A 696 -10.86 -27.27 25.32
CA SER A 696 -10.52 -25.84 25.46
C SER A 696 -9.55 -25.30 24.40
N GLN A 697 -9.83 -24.09 23.88
CA GLN A 697 -8.94 -23.02 23.37
C GLN A 697 -7.76 -23.38 22.43
N ASN A 698 -7.81 -22.93 21.16
CA ASN A 698 -6.63 -22.79 20.29
C ASN A 698 -6.63 -21.41 19.59
N LEU A 699 -5.93 -20.40 20.13
CA LEU A 699 -5.75 -19.09 19.46
C LEU A 699 -4.50 -19.12 18.56
N ASN A 700 -4.54 -18.43 17.40
CA ASN A 700 -3.84 -18.90 16.19
C ASN A 700 -2.82 -17.92 15.52
N MET A 701 -2.99 -16.60 15.50
CA MET A 701 -2.01 -15.63 14.93
C MET A 701 -2.56 -14.19 15.02
N GLU A 702 -1.76 -13.25 15.51
CA GLU A 702 -2.00 -11.80 15.36
C GLU A 702 -1.14 -11.23 14.20
N VAL A 703 -1.73 -10.36 13.38
CA VAL A 703 -1.04 -9.72 12.25
C VAL A 703 -1.00 -8.20 12.37
N ALA A 704 0.20 -7.61 12.35
CA ALA A 704 0.39 -6.16 12.23
C ALA A 704 0.17 -5.67 10.80
N VAL A 705 -0.74 -4.71 10.62
CA VAL A 705 -1.11 -4.17 9.31
C VAL A 705 -1.14 -2.64 9.28
N ASP A 706 -0.79 -2.05 8.13
CA ASP A 706 -0.75 -0.60 7.89
C ASP A 706 -1.59 -0.15 6.67
N CYS A 707 -2.35 -1.06 6.07
CA CYS A 707 -3.29 -0.75 5.00
C CYS A 707 -4.45 -1.75 4.91
N ILE A 708 -5.55 -1.34 4.26
CA ILE A 708 -6.74 -2.18 4.06
C ILE A 708 -6.45 -3.42 3.22
N GLU A 709 -5.54 -3.34 2.25
CA GLU A 709 -5.12 -4.51 1.48
C GLU A 709 -4.49 -5.58 2.40
N SER A 710 -3.67 -5.16 3.36
CA SER A 710 -3.07 -6.05 4.35
C SER A 710 -4.11 -6.63 5.32
N VAL A 711 -5.11 -5.83 5.74
CA VAL A 711 -6.25 -6.28 6.57
C VAL A 711 -6.97 -7.46 5.90
N ILE A 712 -7.38 -7.29 4.65
CA ILE A 712 -8.11 -8.31 3.89
C ILE A 712 -7.25 -9.56 3.70
N LYS A 713 -5.96 -9.39 3.38
CA LYS A 713 -5.03 -10.51 3.17
C LYS A 713 -4.70 -11.26 4.45
N ALA A 714 -4.69 -10.58 5.61
CA ALA A 714 -4.52 -11.23 6.91
C ALA A 714 -5.70 -12.17 7.21
N GLU A 715 -6.94 -11.69 7.05
CA GLU A 715 -8.15 -12.49 7.28
C GLU A 715 -8.29 -13.66 6.29
N LEU A 716 -8.10 -13.42 4.98
CA LEU A 716 -8.03 -14.49 3.98
C LEU A 716 -6.91 -15.51 4.24
N GLY A 717 -5.90 -15.07 4.98
CA GLY A 717 -4.76 -15.87 5.39
C GLY A 717 -5.04 -16.83 6.55
N GLY A 718 -6.12 -16.60 7.30
CA GLY A 718 -6.43 -17.32 8.54
C GLY A 718 -5.90 -16.65 9.81
N ALA A 719 -5.52 -15.37 9.76
CA ALA A 719 -5.27 -14.61 10.98
C ALA A 719 -6.53 -14.56 11.85
N ILE A 720 -6.38 -14.52 13.17
CA ILE A 720 -7.52 -14.45 14.10
C ILE A 720 -7.63 -13.09 14.80
N ARG A 721 -6.64 -12.22 14.64
CA ARG A 721 -6.63 -10.87 15.21
C ARG A 721 -5.74 -9.94 14.39
N ILE A 722 -6.13 -8.67 14.34
CA ILE A 722 -5.39 -7.61 13.64
C ILE A 722 -4.85 -6.63 14.67
N GLU A 723 -3.53 -6.37 14.63
CA GLU A 723 -2.93 -5.18 15.23
C GLU A 723 -2.91 -4.08 14.16
N LEU A 724 -3.65 -3.00 14.39
CA LEU A 724 -3.81 -1.91 13.42
C LEU A 724 -2.83 -0.77 13.73
N CYS A 725 -1.91 -0.52 12.79
CA CYS A 725 -0.80 0.43 12.99
C CYS A 725 -0.75 1.47 11.87
N SER A 726 -0.23 2.66 12.19
CA SER A 726 0.41 3.55 11.22
C SER A 726 1.93 3.37 11.26
N ALA A 727 2.64 3.84 10.23
CA ALA A 727 4.10 3.96 10.20
C ALA A 727 4.85 2.74 10.78
N LEU A 728 4.59 1.54 10.24
CA LEU A 728 5.25 0.31 10.71
C LEU A 728 6.79 0.34 10.57
N SER A 729 7.34 1.23 9.74
CA SER A 729 8.78 1.52 9.66
C SER A 729 9.36 2.11 10.94
N GLU A 730 8.54 2.74 11.78
CA GLU A 730 8.92 3.31 13.09
C GLU A 730 8.54 2.39 14.26
N GLY A 731 8.22 1.13 13.98
CA GLY A 731 7.77 0.16 14.97
C GLY A 731 6.27 0.23 15.29
N GLY A 732 5.49 1.00 14.52
CA GLY A 732 4.04 1.14 14.69
C GLY A 732 3.66 2.37 15.52
N LEU A 733 2.80 3.21 14.96
CA LEU A 733 2.20 4.40 15.58
C LEU A 733 0.68 4.28 15.60
N THR A 734 0.02 5.17 16.33
CA THR A 734 -1.45 5.25 16.35
C THR A 734 -2.02 5.40 14.93
N PRO A 735 -2.96 4.54 14.48
CA PRO A 735 -3.60 4.67 13.18
C PRO A 735 -4.60 5.83 13.16
N SER A 736 -4.96 6.32 11.98
CA SER A 736 -6.06 7.30 11.89
C SER A 736 -7.41 6.63 12.17
N LEU A 737 -8.36 7.39 12.73
CA LEU A 737 -9.72 6.91 12.95
C LEU A 737 -10.39 6.41 11.66
N GLY A 738 -10.11 7.08 10.53
CA GLY A 738 -10.59 6.65 9.22
C GLY A 738 -10.09 5.25 8.84
N PHE A 739 -8.86 4.90 9.21
CA PHE A 739 -8.32 3.58 8.95
C PHE A 739 -8.99 2.50 9.82
N LEU A 740 -9.23 2.77 11.11
CA LEU A 740 -10.01 1.89 11.98
C LEU A 740 -11.41 1.64 11.41
N ASN A 741 -12.12 2.71 11.03
CA ASN A 741 -13.48 2.62 10.51
C ASN A 741 -13.56 1.82 9.21
N LEU A 742 -12.56 1.94 8.33
CA LEU A 742 -12.48 1.12 7.12
C LEU A 742 -12.08 -0.33 7.43
N CYS A 743 -11.17 -0.55 8.37
CA CYS A 743 -10.78 -1.90 8.80
C CYS A 743 -12.02 -2.68 9.29
N ARG A 744 -12.86 -2.06 10.11
CA ARG A 744 -14.13 -2.62 10.60
C ARG A 744 -15.16 -2.91 9.52
N LYS A 745 -15.12 -2.20 8.39
CA LYS A 745 -16.00 -2.46 7.24
C LYS A 745 -15.51 -3.62 6.38
N HIS A 746 -14.20 -3.87 6.38
CA HIS A 746 -13.56 -4.84 5.48
C HIS A 746 -13.12 -6.13 6.17
N SER A 747 -13.21 -6.20 7.49
CA SER A 747 -12.83 -7.39 8.26
C SER A 747 -13.75 -7.65 9.45
N THR A 748 -13.97 -8.93 9.75
CA THR A 748 -14.72 -9.39 10.92
C THR A 748 -13.83 -9.76 12.10
N LEU A 749 -12.50 -9.77 11.90
CA LEU A 749 -11.54 -10.09 12.95
C LEU A 749 -11.53 -9.02 14.05
N PRO A 750 -11.24 -9.40 15.31
CA PRO A 750 -10.95 -8.43 16.36
C PRO A 750 -9.80 -7.48 15.95
N VAL A 751 -10.05 -6.18 16.08
CA VAL A 751 -9.11 -5.11 15.68
C VAL A 751 -8.58 -4.40 16.91
N PHE A 752 -7.26 -4.42 17.07
CA PHE A 752 -6.52 -3.84 18.19
C PHE A 752 -5.64 -2.70 17.66
N PRO A 753 -6.09 -1.43 17.75
CA PRO A 753 -5.25 -0.31 17.36
C PRO A 753 -4.04 -0.13 18.28
N MET A 754 -2.90 0.18 17.66
CA MET A 754 -1.75 0.72 18.36
C MET A 754 -2.10 2.09 18.96
N ILE A 755 -1.66 2.35 20.18
CA ILE A 755 -1.73 3.65 20.85
C ILE A 755 -0.30 4.07 21.18
N ARG A 756 0.29 4.83 20.27
CA ARG A 756 1.67 5.34 20.32
C ARG A 756 1.77 6.59 19.45
N CYS A 757 1.80 7.76 20.09
CA CYS A 757 1.68 9.05 19.42
C CYS A 757 2.92 9.47 18.60
N ARG A 758 4.10 8.87 18.85
CA ARG A 758 5.35 9.14 18.13
C ARG A 758 6.31 7.94 18.15
N GLY A 759 7.28 7.95 17.24
CA GLY A 759 8.43 7.04 17.26
C GLY A 759 9.43 7.37 18.39
N GLY A 760 10.49 6.57 18.48
CA GLY A 760 11.51 6.70 19.52
C GLY A 760 11.16 5.95 20.81
N ASP A 761 11.53 6.55 21.95
CA ASP A 761 11.33 5.98 23.30
C ASP A 761 9.86 5.85 23.72
N PHE A 762 9.67 5.29 24.93
CA PHE A 762 8.37 5.04 25.55
C PHE A 762 8.14 5.86 26.82
N VAL A 763 8.90 6.96 27.00
CA VAL A 763 8.75 7.88 28.13
C VAL A 763 7.97 9.10 27.65
N TYR A 764 6.70 9.17 28.02
CA TYR A 764 5.78 10.19 27.50
C TYR A 764 5.59 11.38 28.45
N SER A 765 5.47 12.58 27.87
CA SER A 765 5.07 13.80 28.60
C SER A 765 3.60 13.74 29.05
N ALA A 766 3.16 14.70 29.86
CA ALA A 766 1.77 14.77 30.28
C ALA A 766 0.83 15.00 29.08
N GLU A 767 1.21 15.89 28.16
CA GLU A 767 0.44 16.21 26.95
C GLU A 767 0.38 15.02 26.00
N GLU A 768 1.47 14.24 25.88
CA GLU A 768 1.48 13.00 25.10
C GLU A 768 0.55 11.94 25.71
N MET A 769 0.51 11.83 27.03
CA MET A 769 -0.44 10.95 27.73
C MET A 769 -1.90 11.39 27.54
N GLU A 770 -2.18 12.69 27.46
CA GLU A 770 -3.51 13.21 27.13
C GLU A 770 -3.93 12.82 25.72
N ILE A 771 -3.04 12.95 24.73
CA ILE A 771 -3.28 12.52 23.34
C ILE A 771 -3.62 11.03 23.31
N MET A 772 -2.77 10.19 23.91
CA MET A 772 -2.97 8.74 23.94
C MET A 772 -4.28 8.34 24.62
N SER A 773 -4.64 9.03 25.71
CA SER A 773 -5.91 8.79 26.40
C SER A 773 -7.12 9.14 25.52
N GLU A 774 -7.05 10.25 24.79
CA GLU A 774 -8.12 10.68 23.90
C GLU A 774 -8.26 9.75 22.68
N ASP A 775 -7.14 9.30 22.11
CA ASP A 775 -7.14 8.30 21.03
C ASP A 775 -7.85 7.01 21.46
N ILE A 776 -7.59 6.52 22.68
CA ILE A 776 -8.29 5.35 23.24
C ILE A 776 -9.80 5.60 23.33
N ARG A 777 -10.23 6.76 23.85
CA ARG A 777 -11.68 7.08 23.98
C ARG A 777 -12.36 7.06 22.62
N ILE A 778 -11.81 7.81 21.67
CA ILE A 778 -12.38 7.96 20.33
C ILE A 778 -12.42 6.60 19.62
N MET A 779 -11.33 5.84 19.64
CA MET A 779 -11.29 4.53 18.97
C MET A 779 -12.17 3.49 19.66
N LYS A 780 -12.33 3.55 20.98
CA LYS A 780 -13.26 2.68 21.73
C LYS A 780 -14.70 2.93 21.31
N GLU A 781 -15.10 4.19 21.18
CA GLU A 781 -16.43 4.60 20.71
C GLU A 781 -16.67 4.20 19.25
N ASN A 782 -15.61 4.06 18.46
CA ASN A 782 -15.68 3.66 17.04
C ASN A 782 -15.44 2.16 16.80
N GLY A 783 -15.55 1.34 17.84
CA GLY A 783 -15.62 -0.11 17.69
C GLY A 783 -14.28 -0.85 17.68
N ALA A 784 -13.23 -0.28 18.28
CA ALA A 784 -12.04 -1.05 18.62
C ALA A 784 -12.37 -2.21 19.58
N ASP A 785 -11.75 -3.38 19.37
CA ASP A 785 -11.97 -4.59 20.17
C ASP A 785 -10.96 -4.72 21.32
N GLY A 786 -9.85 -3.98 21.24
CA GLY A 786 -8.78 -3.92 22.24
C GLY A 786 -7.76 -2.84 21.87
N PHE A 787 -6.71 -2.68 22.67
CA PHE A 787 -5.68 -1.67 22.45
C PHE A 787 -4.27 -2.20 22.69
N VAL A 788 -3.28 -1.61 22.04
CA VAL A 788 -1.87 -1.99 22.22
C VAL A 788 -1.06 -0.75 22.60
N PHE A 789 -0.37 -0.78 23.74
CA PHE A 789 0.49 0.34 24.20
C PHE A 789 1.51 -0.13 25.25
N GLY A 790 2.39 0.76 25.69
CA GLY A 790 3.26 0.55 26.84
C GLY A 790 4.02 1.82 27.18
N VAL A 791 4.11 2.13 28.48
CA VAL A 791 4.75 3.35 28.97
C VAL A 791 5.86 2.97 29.94
N LEU A 792 7.04 3.57 29.74
CA LEU A 792 8.19 3.40 30.60
C LEU A 792 8.47 4.68 31.39
N SER A 793 9.08 4.51 32.56
CA SER A 793 9.69 5.59 33.32
C SER A 793 11.15 5.82 32.85
N ASP A 794 11.76 6.94 33.26
CA ASP A 794 13.15 7.29 32.86
C ASP A 794 14.19 6.22 33.24
N ASP A 795 13.91 5.44 34.28
CA ASP A 795 14.75 4.32 34.74
C ASP A 795 14.50 3.02 33.95
N LYS A 796 13.71 3.09 32.88
CA LYS A 796 13.30 1.96 32.03
C LYS A 796 12.58 0.85 32.79
N THR A 797 11.85 1.20 33.85
CA THR A 797 10.82 0.34 34.43
C THR A 797 9.45 0.66 33.81
N LEU A 798 8.46 -0.24 33.95
CA LEU A 798 7.08 0.06 33.52
C LEU A 798 6.49 1.17 34.39
N ASP A 799 6.04 2.25 33.75
CA ASP A 799 5.39 3.35 34.45
C ASP A 799 3.99 2.92 34.90
N ARG A 800 3.89 2.55 36.18
CA ARG A 800 2.67 2.00 36.78
C ARG A 800 1.50 2.96 36.70
N GLU A 801 1.72 4.23 37.04
CA GLU A 801 0.67 5.24 37.10
C GLU A 801 0.13 5.54 35.69
N LYS A 802 1.03 5.78 34.73
CA LYS A 802 0.65 6.08 33.34
C LYS A 802 0.02 4.89 32.64
N CYS A 803 0.54 3.67 32.83
CA CYS A 803 -0.09 2.47 32.28
C CYS A 803 -1.48 2.24 32.87
N LYS A 804 -1.65 2.41 34.19
CA LYS A 804 -2.94 2.27 34.87
C LYS A 804 -3.97 3.26 34.32
N LEU A 805 -3.57 4.52 34.12
CA LEU A 805 -4.43 5.54 33.51
C LEU A 805 -4.99 5.09 32.15
N LEU A 806 -4.12 4.64 31.23
CA LEU A 806 -4.55 4.21 29.90
C LEU A 806 -5.41 2.94 29.95
N LEU A 807 -5.10 2.00 30.85
CA LEU A 807 -5.91 0.80 31.08
C LEU A 807 -7.32 1.14 31.58
N GLU A 808 -7.45 2.08 32.52
CA GLU A 808 -8.74 2.56 33.01
C GLU A 808 -9.56 3.21 31.89
N VAL A 809 -8.91 4.01 31.03
CA VAL A 809 -9.58 4.61 29.86
C VAL A 809 -9.99 3.54 28.83
N ALA A 810 -9.24 2.45 28.70
CA ALA A 810 -9.51 1.37 27.76
C ALA A 810 -10.65 0.43 28.21
N GLN A 811 -10.94 0.33 29.51
CA GLN A 811 -11.99 -0.57 30.03
C GLN A 811 -13.33 -0.38 29.29
N PRO A 812 -14.06 -1.49 29.01
CA PRO A 812 -13.77 -2.89 29.37
C PRO A 812 -12.90 -3.65 28.35
N LYS A 813 -12.23 -2.97 27.42
CA LYS A 813 -11.52 -3.61 26.31
C LYS A 813 -10.17 -4.19 26.77
N PRO A 814 -9.78 -5.40 26.31
CA PRO A 814 -8.48 -5.98 26.62
C PRO A 814 -7.33 -5.16 26.04
N CYS A 815 -6.20 -5.14 26.74
CA CYS A 815 -5.00 -4.43 26.32
C CYS A 815 -3.78 -5.35 26.21
N THR A 816 -2.95 -5.09 25.21
CA THR A 816 -1.66 -5.74 24.99
C THR A 816 -0.53 -4.76 25.33
N LEU A 817 0.37 -5.17 26.21
CA LEU A 817 1.62 -4.45 26.46
C LEU A 817 2.57 -4.71 25.29
N HIS A 818 2.86 -3.68 24.48
CA HIS A 818 3.73 -3.83 23.31
C HIS A 818 5.22 -3.96 23.67
N ARG A 819 6.09 -3.88 22.66
CA ARG A 819 7.55 -4.06 22.77
C ARG A 819 8.32 -3.03 23.60
N ALA A 820 7.69 -2.02 24.20
CA ALA A 820 8.30 -1.31 25.33
C ALA A 820 8.77 -2.26 26.43
N PHE A 821 8.10 -3.40 26.58
CA PHE A 821 8.53 -4.48 27.47
C PHE A 821 9.99 -4.93 27.18
N ASP A 822 10.39 -4.96 25.90
CA ASP A 822 11.73 -5.39 25.49
C ASP A 822 12.83 -4.40 25.91
N GLU A 823 12.47 -3.15 26.23
CA GLU A 823 13.40 -2.12 26.71
C GLU A 823 13.52 -2.03 28.23
N THR A 824 12.73 -2.83 28.96
CA THR A 824 12.77 -2.82 30.42
C THR A 824 14.09 -3.35 30.97
N VAL A 825 14.52 -2.86 32.13
CA VAL A 825 15.77 -3.36 32.77
C VAL A 825 15.59 -4.77 33.32
N ASP A 826 14.45 -5.05 33.94
CA ASP A 826 14.10 -6.35 34.51
C ASP A 826 12.76 -6.84 33.95
N CYS A 827 12.81 -7.72 32.96
CA CYS A 827 11.60 -8.29 32.34
C CYS A 827 10.77 -9.16 33.30
N ALA A 828 11.36 -9.73 34.35
CA ALA A 828 10.60 -10.51 35.33
C ALA A 828 9.78 -9.59 36.25
N GLN A 829 10.35 -8.47 36.69
CA GLN A 829 9.60 -7.46 37.44
C GLN A 829 8.54 -6.78 36.56
N ALA A 830 8.86 -6.51 35.30
CA ALA A 830 7.92 -5.95 34.34
C ALA A 830 6.73 -6.88 34.10
N LEU A 831 6.97 -8.20 34.01
CA LEU A 831 5.91 -9.20 33.89
C LEU A 831 4.94 -9.16 35.07
N GLU A 832 5.44 -9.17 36.31
CA GLU A 832 4.58 -9.11 37.50
C GLU A 832 3.80 -7.79 37.54
N THR A 833 4.44 -6.67 37.19
CA THR A 833 3.76 -5.38 37.11
C THR A 833 2.67 -5.36 36.04
N ALA A 834 2.90 -5.96 34.87
CA ALA A 834 1.89 -6.05 33.81
C ALA A 834 0.68 -6.89 34.23
N VAL A 835 0.91 -7.99 34.96
CA VAL A 835 -0.16 -8.82 35.55
C VAL A 835 -0.95 -8.04 36.59
N GLU A 836 -0.27 -7.35 37.52
CA GLU A 836 -0.92 -6.52 38.56
C GLU A 836 -1.79 -5.41 37.97
N LEU A 837 -1.33 -4.78 36.89
CA LEU A 837 -2.08 -3.72 36.21
C LEU A 837 -3.28 -4.25 35.40
N GLY A 838 -3.27 -5.52 35.02
CA GLY A 838 -4.38 -6.16 34.29
C GLY A 838 -4.24 -6.15 32.77
N PHE A 839 -3.02 -6.10 32.23
CA PHE A 839 -2.81 -6.37 30.80
C PHE A 839 -3.23 -7.81 30.47
N SER A 840 -3.82 -8.00 29.29
CA SER A 840 -4.23 -9.34 28.83
C SER A 840 -3.09 -10.07 28.12
N ARG A 841 -2.17 -9.33 27.52
CA ARG A 841 -1.06 -9.87 26.71
C ARG A 841 0.21 -9.03 26.84
N ILE A 842 1.36 -9.65 26.60
CA ILE A 842 2.66 -8.99 26.41
C ILE A 842 3.23 -9.42 25.06
N LEU A 843 3.54 -8.45 24.19
CA LEU A 843 4.27 -8.66 22.95
C LEU A 843 5.77 -8.44 23.18
N THR A 844 6.58 -9.46 22.93
CA THR A 844 8.01 -9.43 23.26
C THR A 844 8.87 -10.23 22.28
N SER A 845 10.09 -9.76 22.04
CA SER A 845 11.18 -10.49 21.38
C SER A 845 12.17 -11.11 22.38
N GLY A 846 11.79 -11.21 23.67
CA GLY A 846 12.65 -11.70 24.74
C GLY A 846 13.82 -10.78 25.07
N GLN A 847 13.65 -9.46 24.90
CA GLN A 847 14.71 -8.45 25.05
C GLN A 847 15.90 -8.67 24.09
N LYS A 848 15.64 -9.26 22.92
CA LYS A 848 16.63 -9.50 21.86
C LYS A 848 16.18 -8.84 20.55
N LYS A 849 17.07 -8.86 19.55
CA LYS A 849 16.80 -8.28 18.22
C LYS A 849 15.55 -8.86 17.54
N ASP A 850 15.26 -10.14 17.75
CA ASP A 850 14.14 -10.89 17.19
C ASP A 850 13.73 -12.03 18.15
N ALA A 851 12.52 -12.56 17.98
CA ALA A 851 11.99 -13.62 18.84
C ALA A 851 12.81 -14.91 18.81
N ALA A 852 13.45 -15.22 17.66
CA ALA A 852 14.29 -16.42 17.53
C ALA A 852 15.53 -16.33 18.44
N ALA A 853 16.18 -15.17 18.51
CA ALA A 853 17.29 -14.95 19.44
C ALA A 853 16.85 -14.90 20.92
N GLY A 854 15.57 -14.60 21.18
CA GLY A 854 14.99 -14.43 22.52
C GLY A 854 14.27 -15.65 23.07
N ILE A 855 14.31 -16.81 22.41
CA ILE A 855 13.53 -18.01 22.77
C ILE A 855 13.66 -18.37 24.26
N ASP A 856 14.87 -18.44 24.80
CA ASP A 856 15.11 -18.80 26.20
C ASP A 856 14.41 -17.83 27.17
N THR A 857 14.52 -16.52 26.90
CA THR A 857 13.86 -15.48 27.71
C THR A 857 12.34 -15.62 27.61
N ILE A 858 11.81 -15.81 26.40
CA ILE A 858 10.36 -15.92 26.16
C ILE A 858 9.79 -17.15 26.87
N ASN A 859 10.46 -18.31 26.76
CA ASN A 859 10.07 -19.54 27.47
C ASN A 859 10.06 -19.31 29.00
N ASN A 860 11.10 -18.67 29.54
CA ASN A 860 11.15 -18.33 30.96
C ASN A 860 10.00 -17.41 31.39
N LEU A 861 9.64 -16.43 30.56
CA LEU A 861 8.51 -15.52 30.81
C LEU A 861 7.17 -16.26 30.77
N ILE A 862 6.94 -17.13 29.79
CA ILE A 862 5.73 -17.97 29.70
C ILE A 862 5.57 -18.83 30.96
N ASN A 863 6.65 -19.49 31.39
CA ASN A 863 6.65 -20.31 32.59
C ASN A 863 6.39 -19.50 33.88
N LYS A 864 6.91 -18.26 33.96
CA LYS A 864 6.63 -17.34 35.07
C LYS A 864 5.22 -16.75 35.04
N ALA A 865 4.67 -16.52 33.85
CA ALA A 865 3.34 -15.96 33.67
C ALA A 865 2.26 -16.90 34.24
N ARG A 866 2.45 -18.23 34.15
CA ARG A 866 1.54 -19.25 34.70
C ARG A 866 0.08 -19.01 34.29
N GLU A 867 -0.13 -18.74 33.00
CA GLU A 867 -1.44 -18.49 32.40
C GLU A 867 -2.19 -17.23 32.91
N ARG A 868 -1.58 -16.44 33.80
CA ARG A 868 -2.17 -15.17 34.29
C ARG A 868 -2.22 -14.09 33.22
N ILE A 869 -1.30 -14.15 32.26
CA ILE A 869 -1.17 -13.24 31.13
C ILE A 869 -0.58 -14.01 29.95
N ILE A 870 -1.00 -13.68 28.72
CA ILE A 870 -0.46 -14.31 27.52
C ILE A 870 0.85 -13.63 27.15
N VAL A 871 1.94 -14.38 27.08
CA VAL A 871 3.23 -13.90 26.55
C VAL A 871 3.30 -14.30 25.07
N MET A 872 3.24 -13.31 24.20
CA MET A 872 3.14 -13.45 22.76
C MET A 872 4.50 -13.12 22.10
N PRO A 873 5.26 -14.11 21.60
CA PRO A 873 6.47 -13.86 20.82
C PRO A 873 6.17 -13.00 19.58
N GLY A 874 7.05 -12.04 19.31
CA GLY A 874 7.00 -11.17 18.14
C GLY A 874 8.35 -10.57 17.76
N ALA A 875 8.38 -9.86 16.63
CA ALA A 875 9.57 -9.36 15.93
C ALA A 875 10.40 -10.44 15.22
N GLY A 876 10.54 -10.30 13.90
CA GLY A 876 11.34 -11.20 13.06
C GLY A 876 10.76 -12.59 12.83
N ILE A 877 9.50 -12.84 13.21
CA ILE A 877 8.83 -14.13 12.96
C ILE A 877 8.49 -14.27 11.48
N THR A 878 8.95 -15.35 10.87
CA THR A 878 8.75 -15.72 9.46
C THR A 878 8.30 -17.17 9.36
N VAL A 879 7.88 -17.59 8.16
CA VAL A 879 7.54 -19.00 7.88
C VAL A 879 8.68 -19.96 8.23
N SER A 880 9.95 -19.53 8.11
CA SER A 880 11.09 -20.43 8.29
C SER A 880 11.52 -20.64 9.74
N ASN A 881 11.19 -19.71 10.65
CA ASN A 881 11.60 -19.81 12.07
C ASN A 881 10.43 -20.05 13.04
N LEU A 882 9.19 -19.93 12.58
CA LEU A 882 8.01 -20.05 13.43
C LEU A 882 7.91 -21.41 14.15
N GLU A 883 8.16 -22.51 13.44
CA GLU A 883 8.06 -23.85 14.03
C GLU A 883 9.00 -24.01 15.24
N GLU A 884 10.25 -23.57 15.10
CA GLU A 884 11.25 -23.63 16.16
C GLU A 884 10.85 -22.76 17.37
N ILE A 885 10.44 -21.52 17.11
CA ILE A 885 10.01 -20.59 18.16
C ILE A 885 8.85 -21.19 18.94
N LEU A 886 7.84 -21.72 18.26
CA LEU A 886 6.68 -22.33 18.92
C LEU A 886 7.09 -23.56 19.73
N LEU A 887 7.86 -24.49 19.17
CA LEU A 887 8.25 -25.72 19.86
C LEU A 887 9.07 -25.44 21.13
N GLN A 888 9.95 -24.43 21.11
CA GLN A 888 10.84 -24.15 22.24
C GLN A 888 10.22 -23.22 23.30
N THR A 889 9.28 -22.35 22.92
CA THR A 889 8.65 -21.41 23.85
C THR A 889 7.36 -21.91 24.47
N ASN A 890 6.68 -22.88 23.83
CA ASN A 890 5.31 -23.28 24.17
C ASN A 890 4.28 -22.14 24.10
N ALA A 891 4.55 -21.09 23.32
CA ALA A 891 3.62 -19.99 23.15
C ALA A 891 2.25 -20.46 22.59
N GLN A 892 1.19 -19.83 23.09
CA GLN A 892 -0.21 -20.04 22.68
C GLN A 892 -0.69 -19.02 21.63
N GLU A 893 -0.03 -17.87 21.53
CA GLU A 893 -0.28 -16.86 20.51
C GLU A 893 1.07 -16.38 19.97
N PHE A 894 1.11 -15.94 18.71
CA PHE A 894 2.29 -15.30 18.14
C PHE A 894 1.91 -14.13 17.25
N HIS A 895 2.83 -13.18 17.13
CA HIS A 895 2.65 -11.95 16.37
C HIS A 895 3.57 -11.90 15.16
N GLY A 896 3.02 -11.64 13.99
CA GLY A 896 3.79 -11.53 12.75
C GLY A 896 3.25 -10.46 11.80
N SER A 897 3.94 -10.25 10.68
CA SER A 897 3.48 -9.32 9.63
C SER A 897 3.18 -10.02 8.30
N GLY A 898 3.78 -11.20 8.04
CA GLY A 898 3.57 -11.96 6.81
C GLY A 898 3.88 -11.19 5.52
N LYS A 899 4.61 -10.07 5.61
CA LYS A 899 4.79 -9.12 4.51
C LYS A 899 5.69 -9.65 3.41
N VAL A 900 5.40 -9.21 2.19
CA VAL A 900 6.25 -9.37 1.00
C VAL A 900 6.46 -8.01 0.35
N ALA A 901 7.61 -7.82 -0.30
CA ALA A 901 7.86 -6.63 -1.08
C ALA A 901 7.07 -6.70 -2.40
N VAL A 902 6.27 -5.69 -2.66
CA VAL A 902 5.46 -5.52 -3.86
C VAL A 902 5.93 -4.25 -4.57
N ASN A 903 6.03 -4.29 -5.90
CA ASN A 903 6.38 -3.10 -6.68
C ASN A 903 5.10 -2.35 -7.05
N CYS A 904 4.91 -1.15 -6.50
CA CYS A 904 3.81 -0.26 -6.82
C CYS A 904 4.37 0.96 -7.56
N HIS A 905 4.11 1.04 -8.88
CA HIS A 905 4.52 2.19 -9.72
C HIS A 905 6.02 2.52 -9.66
N GLY A 906 6.90 1.52 -9.51
CA GLY A 906 8.35 1.71 -9.46
C GLY A 906 8.92 1.96 -8.07
N GLN A 907 8.09 1.93 -7.01
CA GLN A 907 8.53 2.03 -5.62
C GLN A 907 8.22 0.72 -4.86
N PRO A 908 9.16 0.20 -4.07
CA PRO A 908 8.93 -0.98 -3.24
C PRO A 908 8.01 -0.63 -2.07
N ARG A 909 6.96 -1.43 -1.88
CA ARG A 909 6.03 -1.35 -0.75
C ARG A 909 5.87 -2.73 -0.12
N ASN A 910 5.90 -2.82 1.19
CA ASN A 910 5.63 -4.07 1.89
C ASN A 910 4.13 -4.24 2.14
N VAL A 911 3.56 -5.37 1.73
CA VAL A 911 2.14 -5.71 1.93
C VAL A 911 2.06 -7.12 2.49
N THR A 912 1.12 -7.37 3.41
CA THR A 912 0.85 -8.70 3.97
C THR A 912 0.53 -9.69 2.83
N SER A 913 1.07 -10.91 2.88
CA SER A 913 0.75 -11.98 1.92
C SER A 913 -0.16 -13.02 2.56
N SER A 914 -1.35 -13.24 1.98
CA SER A 914 -2.28 -14.29 2.44
C SER A 914 -1.64 -15.68 2.43
N ASP A 915 -0.74 -15.96 1.48
CA ASP A 915 -0.05 -17.25 1.39
C ASP A 915 0.97 -17.45 2.51
N ASN A 916 1.65 -16.38 2.93
CA ASN A 916 2.55 -16.45 4.07
C ASN A 916 1.77 -16.66 5.37
N ILE A 917 0.66 -15.95 5.55
CA ILE A 917 -0.21 -16.13 6.71
C ILE A 917 -0.75 -17.57 6.75
N LYS A 918 -1.27 -18.11 5.64
CA LYS A 918 -1.73 -19.51 5.57
C LYS A 918 -0.67 -20.52 5.96
N LYS A 919 0.57 -20.32 5.50
CA LYS A 919 1.71 -21.18 5.86
C LYS A 919 2.02 -21.10 7.34
N MET A 920 1.98 -19.90 7.93
CA MET A 920 2.25 -19.69 9.35
C MET A 920 1.17 -20.34 10.23
N VAL A 921 -0.10 -20.18 9.87
CA VAL A 921 -1.23 -20.86 10.54
C VAL A 921 -1.09 -22.38 10.44
N ALA A 922 -0.79 -22.91 9.25
CA ALA A 922 -0.58 -24.35 9.07
C ALA A 922 0.61 -24.89 9.89
N ILE A 923 1.69 -24.11 10.04
CA ILE A 923 2.82 -24.48 10.92
C ILE A 923 2.34 -24.56 12.37
N TYR A 924 1.56 -23.58 12.83
CA TYR A 924 1.03 -23.57 14.19
C TYR A 924 0.12 -24.77 14.46
N GLU A 925 -0.81 -25.08 13.56
CA GLU A 925 -1.69 -26.25 13.65
C GLU A 925 -0.89 -27.57 13.70
N ASN A 926 0.16 -27.68 12.89
CA ASN A 926 1.06 -28.84 12.93
C ASN A 926 1.83 -28.95 14.25
N VAL A 927 2.29 -27.83 14.81
CA VAL A 927 2.98 -27.81 16.11
C VAL A 927 2.03 -28.19 17.24
N LEU A 928 0.79 -27.69 17.25
CA LEU A 928 -0.24 -28.11 18.20
C LEU A 928 -0.51 -29.62 18.10
N GLY A 929 -0.61 -30.15 16.87
CA GLY A 929 -0.71 -31.59 16.65
C GLY A 929 0.45 -32.38 17.24
N LYS A 930 1.68 -31.84 17.21
CA LYS A 930 2.86 -32.45 17.85
C LYS A 930 2.89 -32.31 19.38
N ARG A 931 2.21 -31.33 19.97
CA ARG A 931 2.12 -31.13 21.43
C ARG A 931 1.05 -32.02 22.09
N ASN A 932 0.03 -32.42 21.33
CA ASN A 932 -1.08 -33.26 21.79
C ASN A 932 -0.84 -34.79 21.59
N VAL A 933 0.39 -35.18 21.22
CA VAL A 933 0.89 -36.57 21.16
C VAL A 933 1.99 -36.71 22.21
#